data_AF-J4IBN0-F1
#
_entry.id   AF-J4IBN0-F1
#
_cell.length_a   1.000
_cell.length_b   1.000
_cell.length_c   1.000
_cell.angle_alpha   90.00
_cell.angle_beta   90.00
_cell.angle_gamma   90.00
#
_symmetry.space_group_name_H-M   'P 1'
#
loop_
_entity.id
_entity.type
_entity.pdbx_description
1 polymer ?
#
loop_
_entity_poly.entity_id
_entity_poly.type
_entity_poly.pdbx_seq_one_letter_code
_entity_poly.pdbx_strand_id
1 'polypeptide(L)'
;MLGKLPSSRFASIYDSLPSDAQQALVEKHLIPLLNLAGKSRAKKALAHATQLKKRHANIPVLDLKAKRMEVNALLEELHKDAKRSFVKERSQHSELLDETVQTLIDWLNDIWSIVYEHHVDFLHAHKCLLFVAGTLDHIGSGRSGCRCAFTNMYVHITLKRKSGKRIKSFDIHGAQNIEEILFFIWRDLFLSMLATGKPRLTALIPGMLEEIEDQASWSGLERVLYGGTKCPRNYEDEDYNDEDDEDESDFDEDLGGDFYDEEEAEFYDNVRGSPIAKHWSYRVSSQTSQLRKHIVNAMMVVFKANPTQKLYAALSAISSDPESVEAQLLAHLATIATSSSDAFAAALDIYALQRDAEAIVGLLNRYSHLLRPRDAPSLQSAVSLMADFQYHRLRSLHIIEKELFDTAKGVRAALLVSFSQFDHPANKDELQEIIKLRQGAAGRQERVEAWVDAISTPGSNAPNPMAFAAMMMGLPLMPGLDAPDEADPLGYLDLDPHDPDLEDLREEFRPNLKQRFEGWTDVAITITGGHGVLINVFKEVIELMPFLRANDVVEEMVGRLADRPSKHYVCDGLDALSHFTKQQRKKIINLRNSQRRSAASKTAQSTSGSSATGPSSSTTPLPAPSPGPNPYHVGLAGFPFVPSEVFPQPGNSLEDVD
;
A
#
# COMPACT_ATOMS: atom_id res chain seq x y z
N MET A 1 7.87 -29.49 -49.71
CA MET A 1 6.66 -29.95 -49.01
C MET A 1 7.02 -31.15 -48.12
N LEU A 2 7.44 -30.91 -46.86
CA LEU A 2 7.63 -31.98 -45.88
C LEU A 2 6.26 -32.40 -45.36
N GLY A 3 5.69 -33.47 -45.91
CA GLY A 3 4.42 -34.02 -45.45
C GLY A 3 4.49 -34.37 -43.96
N LYS A 4 3.52 -33.88 -43.17
CA LYS A 4 3.39 -34.22 -41.74
C LYS A 4 3.43 -35.73 -41.57
N LEU A 5 4.39 -36.23 -40.79
CA LEU A 5 4.53 -37.66 -40.49
C LEU A 5 3.18 -38.25 -40.05
N PRO A 6 2.82 -39.48 -40.46
CA PRO A 6 1.57 -40.11 -40.04
C PRO A 6 1.34 -40.11 -38.53
N SER A 7 2.42 -40.18 -37.74
CA SER A 7 2.40 -40.09 -36.28
C SER A 7 1.92 -38.74 -35.75
N SER A 8 2.29 -37.62 -36.37
CA SER A 8 1.85 -36.30 -35.92
C SER A 8 0.38 -36.05 -36.26
N ARG A 9 -0.09 -36.57 -37.41
CA ARG A 9 -1.52 -36.55 -37.75
C ARG A 9 -2.33 -37.44 -36.81
N PHE A 10 -1.84 -38.63 -36.49
CA PHE A 10 -2.50 -39.53 -35.53
C PHE A 10 -2.58 -38.90 -34.13
N ALA A 11 -1.48 -38.33 -33.62
CA ALA A 11 -1.48 -37.64 -32.33
C ALA A 11 -2.50 -36.49 -32.27
N SER A 12 -2.56 -35.67 -33.32
CA SER A 12 -3.56 -34.60 -33.41
C SER A 12 -5.00 -35.10 -33.39
N ILE A 13 -5.28 -36.26 -34.00
CA ILE A 13 -6.62 -36.87 -33.97
C ILE A 13 -6.87 -37.43 -32.57
N TYR A 14 -5.94 -38.21 -32.03
CA TYR A 14 -6.04 -38.79 -30.69
C TYR A 14 -6.34 -37.73 -29.63
N ASP A 15 -5.57 -36.64 -29.62
CA ASP A 15 -5.70 -35.55 -28.65
C ASP A 15 -7.03 -34.77 -28.77
N SER A 16 -7.70 -34.86 -29.92
CA SER A 16 -9.01 -34.23 -30.18
C SER A 16 -10.20 -35.10 -29.78
N LEU A 17 -9.98 -36.39 -29.51
CA LEU A 17 -11.03 -37.31 -29.09
C LEU A 17 -11.37 -37.11 -27.60
N PRO A 18 -12.65 -37.27 -27.19
CA PRO A 18 -13.03 -37.41 -25.79
C PRO A 18 -12.32 -38.61 -25.13
N SER A 19 -12.14 -38.59 -23.80
CA SER A 19 -11.42 -39.63 -23.05
C SER A 19 -11.93 -41.05 -23.33
N ASP A 20 -13.25 -41.24 -23.40
CA ASP A 20 -13.86 -42.55 -23.68
C ASP A 20 -13.52 -43.04 -25.09
N ALA A 21 -13.47 -42.13 -26.07
CA ALA A 21 -13.11 -42.43 -27.44
C ALA A 21 -11.60 -42.66 -27.61
N GLN A 22 -10.76 -41.94 -26.84
CA GLN A 22 -9.33 -42.22 -26.74
C GLN A 22 -9.09 -43.63 -26.21
N GLN A 23 -9.73 -43.98 -25.09
CA GLN A 23 -9.65 -45.30 -24.49
C GLN A 23 -10.12 -46.37 -25.47
N ALA A 24 -11.28 -46.19 -26.11
CA ALA A 24 -11.77 -47.11 -27.12
C ALA A 24 -10.81 -47.27 -28.32
N LEU A 25 -10.16 -46.19 -28.77
CA LEU A 25 -9.16 -46.25 -29.83
C LEU A 25 -7.93 -47.05 -29.37
N VAL A 26 -7.46 -46.81 -28.15
CA VAL A 26 -6.34 -47.56 -27.57
C VAL A 26 -6.69 -49.05 -27.49
N GLU A 27 -7.82 -49.38 -26.88
CA GLU A 27 -8.24 -50.75 -26.62
C GLU A 27 -8.53 -51.54 -27.89
N LYS A 28 -9.30 -50.95 -28.83
CA LYS A 28 -9.78 -51.67 -30.02
C LYS A 28 -8.79 -51.64 -31.18
N HIS A 29 -7.91 -50.64 -31.25
CA HIS A 29 -7.04 -50.45 -32.41
C HIS A 29 -5.55 -50.45 -32.05
N LEU A 30 -5.09 -49.77 -31.00
CA LEU A 30 -3.65 -49.69 -30.69
C LEU A 30 -3.11 -50.93 -29.96
N ILE A 31 -3.86 -51.50 -29.01
CA ILE A 31 -3.45 -52.71 -28.29
C ILE A 31 -3.30 -53.90 -29.26
N PRO A 32 -4.25 -54.18 -30.18
CA PRO A 32 -4.07 -55.24 -31.17
C PRO A 32 -2.85 -55.03 -32.08
N LEU A 33 -2.54 -53.78 -32.45
CA LEU A 33 -1.33 -53.46 -33.23
C LEU A 33 -0.05 -53.79 -32.47
N LEU A 34 -0.05 -53.70 -31.13
CA LEU A 34 1.09 -54.10 -30.32
C LEU A 34 1.34 -55.61 -30.39
N ASN A 35 0.29 -56.42 -30.49
CA ASN A 35 0.39 -57.88 -30.67
C ASN A 35 0.97 -58.26 -32.04
N LEU A 36 0.76 -57.40 -33.05
CA LEU A 36 1.31 -57.57 -34.40
C LEU A 36 2.73 -56.99 -34.55
N ALA A 37 3.19 -56.19 -33.59
CA ALA A 37 4.54 -55.64 -33.61
C ALA A 37 5.59 -56.73 -33.34
N GLY A 38 6.75 -56.65 -34.01
CA GLY A 38 7.85 -57.58 -33.77
C GLY A 38 8.27 -57.60 -32.28
N LYS A 39 8.61 -58.80 -31.77
CA LYS A 39 8.89 -59.06 -30.34
C LYS A 39 9.80 -58.02 -29.66
N SER A 40 10.83 -57.54 -30.36
CA SER A 40 11.76 -56.50 -29.85
C SER A 40 11.06 -55.14 -29.61
N ARG A 41 10.19 -54.70 -30.54
CA ARG A 41 9.46 -53.43 -30.40
C ARG A 41 8.37 -53.54 -29.33
N ALA A 42 7.64 -54.65 -29.31
CA ALA A 42 6.64 -54.92 -28.26
C ALA A 42 7.27 -54.92 -26.87
N LYS A 43 8.42 -55.60 -26.68
CA LYS A 43 9.17 -55.59 -25.42
C LYS A 43 9.61 -54.19 -25.00
N LYS A 44 10.09 -53.36 -25.94
CA LYS A 44 10.46 -51.96 -25.67
C LYS A 44 9.25 -51.12 -25.24
N ALA A 45 8.13 -51.24 -25.96
CA ALA A 45 6.90 -50.52 -25.63
C ALA A 45 6.35 -50.92 -24.24
N LEU A 46 6.33 -52.23 -23.93
CA LEU A 46 5.94 -52.72 -22.60
C LEU A 46 6.90 -52.28 -21.50
N ALA A 47 8.21 -52.25 -21.76
CA ALA A 47 9.19 -51.73 -20.81
C ALA A 47 8.94 -50.23 -20.51
N HIS A 48 8.67 -49.42 -21.54
CA HIS A 48 8.30 -48.01 -21.36
C HIS A 48 6.97 -47.85 -20.62
N ALA A 49 5.93 -48.62 -20.96
CA ALA A 49 4.65 -48.61 -20.26
C ALA A 49 4.81 -49.00 -18.77
N THR A 50 5.65 -50.00 -18.49
CA THR A 50 5.97 -50.43 -17.12
C THR A 50 6.73 -49.34 -16.36
N GLN A 51 7.67 -48.65 -17.02
CA GLN A 51 8.39 -47.52 -16.44
C GLN A 51 7.43 -46.36 -16.12
N LEU A 52 6.50 -46.05 -17.02
CA LEU A 52 5.45 -45.04 -16.79
C LEU A 52 4.54 -45.45 -15.62
N LYS A 53 4.05 -46.70 -15.61
CA LYS A 53 3.26 -47.22 -14.48
C LYS A 53 4.02 -47.09 -13.16
N LYS A 54 5.31 -47.44 -13.11
CA LYS A 54 6.14 -47.29 -11.92
C LYS A 54 6.31 -45.83 -11.50
N ARG A 55 6.49 -44.92 -12.46
CA ARG A 55 6.60 -43.48 -12.20
C ARG A 55 5.34 -42.89 -11.55
N HIS A 56 4.17 -43.42 -11.91
CA HIS A 56 2.87 -42.94 -11.44
C HIS A 56 2.17 -43.86 -10.43
N ALA A 57 2.87 -44.85 -9.87
CA ALA A 57 2.26 -45.86 -9.00
C ALA A 57 1.67 -45.27 -7.69
N ASN A 58 2.21 -44.15 -7.22
CA ASN A 58 1.81 -43.46 -5.99
C ASN A 58 1.42 -42.00 -6.30
N ILE A 59 0.68 -41.79 -7.39
CA ILE A 59 0.15 -40.46 -7.67
C ILE A 59 -0.98 -40.15 -6.67
N PRO A 60 -0.91 -39.03 -5.93
CA PRO A 60 -2.03 -38.59 -5.11
C PRO A 60 -3.28 -38.37 -5.97
N VAL A 61 -4.46 -38.56 -5.40
CA VAL A 61 -5.73 -38.31 -6.09
C VAL A 61 -6.26 -36.96 -5.64
N LEU A 62 -6.27 -35.98 -6.53
CA LEU A 62 -6.88 -34.68 -6.25
C LEU A 62 -8.39 -34.74 -6.48
N ASP A 63 -9.14 -35.14 -5.47
CA ASP A 63 -10.61 -35.06 -5.53
C ASP A 63 -11.09 -33.67 -5.05
N LEU A 64 -11.05 -32.70 -5.97
CA LEU A 64 -11.55 -31.35 -5.72
C LEU A 64 -13.01 -31.33 -5.27
N LYS A 65 -13.84 -32.28 -5.73
CA LYS A 65 -15.25 -32.32 -5.35
C LYS A 65 -15.40 -32.78 -3.91
N ALA A 66 -14.73 -33.85 -3.52
CA ALA A 66 -14.72 -34.32 -2.14
C ALA A 66 -14.16 -33.24 -1.20
N LYS A 67 -13.02 -32.63 -1.57
CA LYS A 67 -12.39 -31.57 -0.77
C LYS A 67 -13.29 -30.36 -0.59
N ARG A 68 -13.99 -29.95 -1.64
CA ARG A 68 -14.98 -28.86 -1.57
C ARG A 68 -16.13 -29.17 -0.63
N MET A 69 -16.66 -30.39 -0.64
CA MET A 69 -17.73 -30.79 0.28
C MET A 69 -17.27 -30.78 1.74
N GLU A 70 -16.07 -31.31 2.01
CA GLU A 70 -15.43 -31.31 3.33
C GLU A 70 -15.26 -29.88 3.87
N VAL A 71 -14.58 -29.03 3.11
CA VAL A 71 -14.30 -27.63 3.50
C VAL A 71 -15.58 -26.81 3.63
N ASN A 72 -16.54 -26.94 2.71
CA ASN A 72 -17.81 -26.23 2.82
C ASN A 72 -18.61 -26.65 4.07
N ALA A 73 -18.54 -27.92 4.46
CA ALA A 73 -19.17 -28.37 5.71
C ALA A 73 -18.54 -27.70 6.93
N LEU A 74 -17.20 -27.58 6.97
CA LEU A 74 -16.49 -26.87 8.04
C LEU A 74 -16.83 -25.38 8.06
N LEU A 75 -16.88 -24.73 6.90
CA LEU A 75 -17.30 -23.32 6.78
C LEU A 75 -18.74 -23.11 7.25
N GLU A 76 -19.66 -24.02 6.92
CA GLU A 76 -21.05 -23.95 7.41
C GLU A 76 -21.12 -24.09 8.93
N GLU A 77 -20.32 -24.96 9.54
CA GLU A 77 -20.24 -25.07 11.01
C GLU A 77 -19.62 -23.82 11.63
N LEU A 78 -18.58 -23.22 11.01
CA LEU A 78 -18.00 -21.95 11.45
C LEU A 78 -19.06 -20.83 11.47
N HIS A 79 -19.89 -20.75 10.42
CA HIS A 79 -21.00 -19.80 10.35
C HIS A 79 -22.10 -20.08 11.39
N LYS A 80 -22.37 -21.35 11.72
CA LYS A 80 -23.32 -21.72 12.77
C LYS A 80 -22.79 -21.38 14.16
N ASP A 81 -21.50 -21.65 14.44
CA ASP A 81 -20.84 -21.31 15.70
C ASP A 81 -20.84 -19.80 15.94
N ALA A 82 -20.53 -19.02 14.89
CA ALA A 82 -20.59 -17.57 14.94
C ALA A 82 -21.97 -17.04 15.34
N LYS A 83 -23.07 -17.75 15.00
CA LYS A 83 -24.43 -17.39 15.44
C LYS A 83 -24.76 -17.88 16.85
N ARG A 84 -24.23 -19.04 17.26
CA ARG A 84 -24.48 -19.65 18.59
C ARG A 84 -23.72 -18.95 19.71
N SER A 85 -22.51 -18.48 19.45
CA SER A 85 -21.67 -17.80 20.43
C SER A 85 -22.32 -16.54 21.01
N PHE A 86 -23.20 -15.88 20.25
CA PHE A 86 -24.03 -14.77 20.74
C PHE A 86 -25.01 -15.15 21.87
N VAL A 87 -25.36 -16.43 22.01
CA VAL A 87 -26.40 -16.92 22.93
C VAL A 87 -25.81 -17.54 24.22
N LYS A 88 -24.53 -17.25 24.53
CA LYS A 88 -23.76 -17.70 25.73
C LYS A 88 -23.14 -19.10 25.67
N GLU A 89 -23.04 -19.74 24.50
CA GLU A 89 -22.22 -20.95 24.35
C GLU A 89 -20.74 -20.59 24.13
N ARG A 90 -19.81 -21.42 24.64
CA ARG A 90 -18.37 -21.27 24.37
C ARG A 90 -18.14 -21.53 22.88
N SER A 91 -17.66 -20.51 22.17
CA SER A 91 -17.37 -20.59 20.73
C SER A 91 -16.28 -21.64 20.44
N GLN A 92 -16.50 -22.43 19.39
CA GLN A 92 -15.54 -23.39 18.82
C GLN A 92 -14.79 -22.81 17.60
N HIS A 93 -14.91 -21.50 17.37
CA HIS A 93 -14.39 -20.83 16.18
C HIS A 93 -12.92 -21.14 15.88
N SER A 94 -12.05 -21.11 16.90
CA SER A 94 -10.61 -21.37 16.70
C SER A 94 -10.32 -22.81 16.29
N GLU A 95 -11.07 -23.78 16.81
CA GLU A 95 -10.87 -25.21 16.50
C GLU A 95 -11.34 -25.51 15.07
N LEU A 96 -12.51 -24.99 14.67
CA LEU A 96 -13.04 -25.14 13.32
C LEU A 96 -12.16 -24.45 12.28
N LEU A 97 -11.60 -23.28 12.61
CA LEU A 97 -10.66 -22.56 11.76
C LEU A 97 -9.37 -23.35 11.55
N ASP A 98 -8.79 -23.88 12.63
CA ASP A 98 -7.58 -24.71 12.60
C ASP A 98 -7.80 -25.99 11.78
N GLU A 99 -8.92 -26.69 12.00
CA GLU A 99 -9.28 -27.88 11.23
C GLU A 99 -9.44 -27.57 9.73
N THR A 100 -10.08 -26.44 9.39
CA THR A 100 -10.23 -25.99 8.00
C THR A 100 -8.89 -25.71 7.35
N VAL A 101 -8.02 -24.97 8.05
CA VAL A 101 -6.69 -24.60 7.54
C VAL A 101 -5.79 -25.83 7.40
N GLN A 102 -5.75 -26.71 8.40
CA GLN A 102 -4.97 -27.96 8.37
C GLN A 102 -5.40 -28.86 7.20
N THR A 103 -6.70 -28.98 6.98
CA THR A 103 -7.31 -29.72 5.87
C THR A 103 -6.84 -29.21 4.51
N LEU A 104 -6.64 -27.90 4.35
CA LEU A 104 -6.11 -27.30 3.11
C LEU A 104 -4.60 -27.53 2.99
N ILE A 105 -3.84 -27.36 4.08
CA ILE A 105 -2.38 -27.48 4.13
C ILE A 105 -1.91 -28.86 3.72
N ASP A 106 -2.53 -29.91 4.27
CA ASP A 106 -2.18 -31.29 3.95
C ASP A 106 -2.34 -31.59 2.45
N TRP A 107 -3.28 -30.91 1.81
CA TRP A 107 -3.55 -31.06 0.39
C TRP A 107 -2.52 -30.37 -0.52
N LEU A 108 -1.84 -29.33 -0.04
CA LEU A 108 -0.85 -28.57 -0.83
C LEU A 108 0.34 -29.44 -1.26
N ASN A 109 0.79 -30.35 -0.40
CA ASN A 109 1.89 -31.25 -0.73
C ASN A 109 1.52 -32.25 -1.85
N ASP A 110 0.26 -32.70 -1.87
CA ASP A 110 -0.26 -33.59 -2.91
C ASP A 110 -0.35 -32.87 -4.26
N ILE A 111 -0.87 -31.65 -4.26
CA ILE A 111 -0.93 -30.78 -5.44
C ILE A 111 0.48 -30.55 -6.00
N TRP A 112 1.43 -30.16 -5.14
CA TRP A 112 2.82 -29.93 -5.53
C TRP A 112 3.47 -31.20 -6.13
N SER A 113 3.25 -32.36 -5.50
CA SER A 113 3.79 -33.65 -5.96
C SER A 113 3.28 -34.03 -7.35
N ILE A 114 2.03 -33.71 -7.68
CA ILE A 114 1.45 -33.98 -9.00
C ILE A 114 2.07 -33.11 -10.08
N VAL A 115 2.20 -31.81 -9.82
CA VAL A 115 2.72 -30.87 -10.83
C VAL A 115 4.23 -31.02 -11.03
N TYR A 116 4.99 -31.15 -9.94
CA TYR A 116 6.45 -31.11 -10.00
C TYR A 116 7.09 -32.50 -10.17
N GLU A 117 6.60 -33.54 -9.49
CA GLU A 117 7.24 -34.87 -9.60
C GLU A 117 6.64 -35.74 -10.70
N HIS A 118 5.32 -35.67 -10.89
CA HIS A 118 4.63 -36.47 -11.90
C HIS A 118 4.47 -35.75 -13.24
N HIS A 119 4.41 -34.41 -13.25
CA HIS A 119 4.18 -33.58 -14.43
C HIS A 119 2.90 -33.96 -15.20
N VAL A 120 1.80 -34.11 -14.47
CA VAL A 120 0.47 -34.44 -15.01
C VAL A 120 -0.59 -33.53 -14.39
N ASP A 121 -1.78 -33.50 -15.00
CA ASP A 121 -2.99 -32.84 -14.48
C ASP A 121 -2.83 -31.37 -14.05
N PHE A 122 -1.93 -30.64 -14.70
CA PHE A 122 -1.61 -29.24 -14.39
C PHE A 122 -2.85 -28.33 -14.25
N LEU A 123 -3.81 -28.46 -15.17
CA LEU A 123 -5.03 -27.65 -15.14
C LEU A 123 -5.91 -27.99 -13.92
N HIS A 124 -5.98 -29.27 -13.54
CA HIS A 124 -6.76 -29.69 -12.38
C HIS A 124 -6.07 -29.28 -11.07
N ALA A 125 -4.74 -29.40 -11.01
CA ALA A 125 -3.94 -28.90 -9.90
C ALA A 125 -4.10 -27.37 -9.72
N HIS A 126 -4.11 -26.61 -10.81
CA HIS A 126 -4.38 -25.17 -10.77
C HIS A 126 -5.76 -24.84 -10.20
N LYS A 127 -6.82 -25.56 -10.62
CA LYS A 127 -8.17 -25.41 -10.04
C LYS A 127 -8.22 -25.75 -8.55
N CYS A 128 -7.39 -26.70 -8.10
CA CYS A 128 -7.26 -27.02 -6.69
C CYS A 128 -6.60 -25.86 -5.92
N LEU A 129 -5.55 -25.24 -6.47
CA LEU A 129 -4.90 -24.07 -5.86
C LEU A 129 -5.85 -22.86 -5.79
N LEU A 130 -6.60 -22.57 -6.86
CA LEU A 130 -7.62 -21.51 -6.85
C LEU A 130 -8.69 -21.76 -5.79
N PHE A 131 -9.12 -23.02 -5.61
CA PHE A 131 -10.05 -23.36 -4.55
C PHE A 131 -9.48 -23.09 -3.15
N VAL A 132 -8.20 -23.40 -2.92
CA VAL A 132 -7.55 -23.08 -1.64
C VAL A 132 -7.49 -21.56 -1.44
N ALA A 133 -7.05 -20.81 -2.45
CA ALA A 133 -6.97 -19.34 -2.39
C ALA A 133 -8.34 -18.71 -2.07
N GLY A 134 -9.38 -19.06 -2.84
CA GLY A 134 -10.73 -18.54 -2.62
C GLY A 134 -11.34 -18.97 -1.28
N THR A 135 -10.93 -20.11 -0.73
CA THR A 135 -11.34 -20.52 0.63
C THR A 135 -10.69 -19.65 1.70
N LEU A 136 -9.38 -19.37 1.57
CA LEU A 136 -8.66 -18.51 2.51
C LEU A 136 -9.20 -17.08 2.47
N ASP A 137 -9.46 -16.55 1.27
CA ASP A 137 -10.11 -15.25 1.10
C ASP A 137 -11.51 -15.23 1.73
N HIS A 138 -12.34 -16.26 1.49
CA HIS A 138 -13.66 -16.36 2.10
C HIS A 138 -13.61 -16.35 3.64
N ILE A 139 -12.61 -17.01 4.23
CA ILE A 139 -12.39 -17.01 5.68
C ILE A 139 -11.93 -15.63 6.16
N GLY A 140 -10.97 -15.00 5.49
CA GLY A 140 -10.42 -13.70 5.86
C GLY A 140 -11.44 -12.56 5.71
N SER A 141 -12.25 -12.62 4.66
CA SER A 141 -13.29 -11.64 4.34
C SER A 141 -14.61 -11.87 5.08
N GLY A 142 -14.75 -13.00 5.80
CA GLY A 142 -15.94 -13.34 6.56
C GLY A 142 -16.29 -12.32 7.65
N ARG A 143 -17.57 -11.93 7.76
CA ARG A 143 -18.08 -10.97 8.77
C ARG A 143 -18.26 -11.56 10.18
N SER A 144 -17.80 -12.78 10.41
CA SER A 144 -18.05 -13.55 11.64
C SER A 144 -16.92 -13.40 12.66
N GLY A 145 -16.89 -12.26 13.38
CA GLY A 145 -16.05 -12.08 14.58
C GLY A 145 -14.67 -11.46 14.37
N CYS A 146 -13.84 -11.46 15.43
CA CYS A 146 -12.46 -10.94 15.43
C CYS A 146 -11.61 -11.75 14.43
N ARG A 147 -10.96 -11.07 13.47
CA ARG A 147 -10.00 -11.70 12.53
C ARG A 147 -8.73 -12.24 13.21
N CYS A 148 -8.57 -11.92 14.49
CA CYS A 148 -7.43 -12.17 15.35
C CYS A 148 -6.99 -13.64 15.36
N ALA A 149 -7.94 -14.58 15.37
CA ALA A 149 -7.64 -16.01 15.31
C ALA A 149 -7.05 -16.43 13.96
N PHE A 150 -7.48 -15.81 12.86
CA PHE A 150 -6.97 -16.07 11.51
C PHE A 150 -5.62 -15.39 11.30
N THR A 151 -5.48 -14.13 11.73
CA THR A 151 -4.25 -13.34 11.56
C THR A 151 -3.09 -13.79 12.43
N ASN A 152 -3.38 -14.36 13.61
CA ASN A 152 -2.36 -14.78 14.58
C ASN A 152 -2.15 -16.31 14.60
N MET A 153 -2.76 -17.05 13.67
CA MET A 153 -2.59 -18.51 13.59
C MET A 153 -1.15 -18.86 13.22
N TYR A 154 -0.46 -19.65 14.02
CA TYR A 154 0.84 -20.17 13.63
C TYR A 154 0.68 -21.43 12.79
N VAL A 155 1.23 -21.41 11.58
CA VAL A 155 1.06 -22.45 10.58
C VAL A 155 2.43 -22.97 10.13
N HIS A 156 2.69 -24.25 10.35
CA HIS A 156 3.90 -24.92 9.87
C HIS A 156 3.60 -25.85 8.69
N ILE A 157 4.17 -25.55 7.52
CA ILE A 157 3.98 -26.36 6.30
C ILE A 157 5.32 -26.92 5.85
N THR A 158 5.38 -28.22 5.56
CA THR A 158 6.56 -28.84 4.95
C THR A 158 6.21 -29.54 3.64
N LEU A 159 6.74 -29.04 2.53
CA LEU A 159 6.69 -29.75 1.24
C LEU A 159 7.77 -30.83 1.19
N LYS A 160 7.37 -32.06 0.83
CA LYS A 160 8.22 -33.25 0.83
C LYS A 160 8.13 -33.98 -0.50
N ARG A 161 9.27 -34.49 -0.96
CA ARG A 161 9.32 -35.45 -2.07
C ARG A 161 8.68 -36.77 -1.67
N LYS A 162 8.34 -37.60 -2.65
CA LYS A 162 7.95 -39.01 -2.41
C LYS A 162 8.97 -39.81 -1.60
N SER A 163 10.25 -39.44 -1.66
CA SER A 163 11.29 -40.08 -0.85
C SER A 163 11.23 -39.69 0.63
N GLY A 164 10.30 -38.82 1.03
CA GLY A 164 10.26 -38.17 2.35
C GLY A 164 11.25 -37.01 2.50
N LYS A 165 12.07 -36.71 1.49
CA LYS A 165 13.05 -35.64 1.56
C LYS A 165 12.34 -34.29 1.53
N ARG A 166 12.60 -33.47 2.54
CA ARG A 166 12.11 -32.10 2.65
C ARG A 166 12.62 -31.23 1.49
N ILE A 167 11.72 -30.45 0.91
CA ILE A 167 11.99 -29.49 -0.17
C ILE A 167 12.10 -28.08 0.38
N LYS A 168 11.04 -27.62 1.03
CA LYS A 168 10.96 -26.34 1.71
C LYS A 168 10.02 -26.51 2.91
N SER A 169 10.38 -25.89 4.03
CA SER A 169 9.46 -25.68 5.15
C SER A 169 9.11 -24.20 5.21
N PHE A 170 7.92 -23.91 5.67
CA PHE A 170 7.38 -22.57 5.82
C PHE A 170 6.87 -22.45 7.25
N ASP A 171 7.32 -21.41 7.95
CA ASP A 171 6.89 -21.05 9.28
C ASP A 171 6.14 -19.73 9.17
N ILE A 172 4.81 -19.81 9.16
CA ILE A 172 3.95 -18.70 8.79
C ILE A 172 3.13 -18.24 9.98
N HIS A 173 3.06 -16.93 10.16
CA HIS A 173 2.19 -16.28 11.13
C HIS A 173 0.99 -15.71 10.37
N GLY A 174 -0.20 -16.19 10.70
CA GLY A 174 -1.47 -15.87 10.04
C GLY A 174 -1.78 -16.78 8.86
N ALA A 175 -3.00 -17.31 8.83
CA ALA A 175 -3.44 -18.20 7.75
C ALA A 175 -3.62 -17.47 6.41
N GLN A 176 -3.80 -16.14 6.40
CA GLN A 176 -3.75 -15.32 5.18
C GLN A 176 -2.42 -15.44 4.43
N ASN A 177 -1.33 -15.70 5.15
CA ASN A 177 0.00 -15.78 4.55
C ASN A 177 0.28 -17.16 3.90
N ILE A 178 -0.64 -18.12 3.99
CA ILE A 178 -0.56 -19.41 3.26
C ILE A 178 -0.49 -19.19 1.74
N GLU A 179 -0.95 -18.05 1.24
CA GLU A 179 -0.76 -17.61 -0.15
C GLU A 179 0.69 -17.69 -0.63
N GLU A 180 1.69 -17.48 0.26
CA GLU A 180 3.11 -17.65 -0.08
C GLU A 180 3.36 -19.06 -0.67
N ILE A 181 2.80 -20.10 -0.05
CA ILE A 181 2.94 -21.48 -0.54
C ILE A 181 2.18 -21.67 -1.86
N LEU A 182 1.01 -21.06 -2.01
CA LEU A 182 0.24 -21.17 -3.26
C LEU A 182 1.04 -20.63 -4.44
N PHE A 183 1.61 -19.43 -4.30
CA PHE A 183 2.49 -18.82 -5.31
C PHE A 183 3.76 -19.64 -5.55
N PHE A 184 4.35 -20.22 -4.50
CA PHE A 184 5.46 -21.16 -4.64
C PHE A 184 5.09 -22.38 -5.51
N ILE A 185 3.93 -22.98 -5.27
CA ILE A 185 3.46 -24.15 -6.03
C ILE A 185 3.08 -23.76 -7.46
N TRP A 186 2.40 -22.62 -7.66
CA TRP A 186 2.10 -22.11 -9.00
C TRP A 186 3.37 -21.87 -9.82
N ARG A 187 4.44 -21.34 -9.22
CA ARG A 187 5.74 -21.18 -9.89
C ARG A 187 6.26 -22.52 -10.41
N ASP A 188 6.32 -23.52 -9.53
CA ASP A 188 6.79 -24.87 -9.88
C ASP A 188 5.89 -25.55 -10.92
N LEU A 189 4.58 -25.30 -10.85
CA LEU A 189 3.58 -25.75 -11.82
C LEU A 189 3.91 -25.20 -13.21
N PHE A 190 4.05 -23.87 -13.35
CA PHE A 190 4.30 -23.24 -14.65
C PHE A 190 5.68 -23.62 -15.22
N LEU A 191 6.72 -23.64 -14.38
CA LEU A 191 8.05 -24.07 -14.80
C LEU A 191 8.03 -25.54 -15.25
N SER A 192 7.26 -26.40 -14.61
CA SER A 192 7.08 -27.80 -15.01
C SER A 192 6.32 -27.95 -16.34
N MET A 193 5.31 -27.12 -16.58
CA MET A 193 4.59 -27.07 -17.87
C MET A 193 5.52 -26.65 -19.01
N LEU A 194 6.28 -25.57 -18.81
CA LEU A 194 7.27 -25.07 -19.76
C LEU A 194 8.37 -26.11 -20.01
N ALA A 195 8.91 -26.69 -18.93
CA ALA A 195 9.95 -27.71 -19.01
C ALA A 195 9.47 -28.91 -19.80
N THR A 196 8.22 -29.34 -19.65
CA THR A 196 7.62 -30.45 -20.41
C THR A 196 7.66 -30.19 -21.93
N GLY A 197 7.59 -28.92 -22.34
CA GLY A 197 7.76 -28.50 -23.74
C GLY A 197 6.61 -28.89 -24.67
N LYS A 198 5.43 -29.18 -24.11
CA LYS A 198 4.22 -29.50 -24.88
C LYS A 198 3.49 -28.20 -25.24
N PRO A 199 3.36 -27.84 -26.53
CA PRO A 199 2.73 -26.56 -26.93
C PRO A 199 1.32 -26.37 -26.39
N ARG A 200 0.52 -27.45 -26.32
CA ARG A 200 -0.84 -27.42 -25.75
C ARG A 200 -0.85 -26.99 -24.28
N LEU A 201 0.13 -27.43 -23.49
CA LEU A 201 0.23 -27.03 -22.08
C LEU A 201 0.69 -25.58 -21.98
N THR A 202 1.73 -25.19 -22.72
CA THR A 202 2.22 -23.81 -22.74
C THR A 202 1.14 -22.80 -23.14
N ALA A 203 0.24 -23.18 -24.05
CA ALA A 203 -0.89 -22.35 -24.47
C ALA A 203 -1.94 -22.09 -23.36
N LEU A 204 -1.97 -22.89 -22.30
CA LEU A 204 -2.88 -22.69 -21.16
C LEU A 204 -2.35 -21.67 -20.15
N ILE A 205 -1.04 -21.40 -20.15
CA ILE A 205 -0.39 -20.54 -19.14
C ILE A 205 -1.02 -19.14 -19.08
N PRO A 206 -1.29 -18.43 -20.19
CA PRO A 206 -1.89 -17.10 -20.11
C PRO A 206 -3.24 -17.06 -19.39
N GLY A 207 -4.16 -17.99 -19.71
CA GLY A 207 -5.47 -18.03 -19.04
C GLY A 207 -5.37 -18.42 -17.57
N MET A 208 -4.41 -19.29 -17.20
CA MET A 208 -4.15 -19.60 -15.80
C MET A 208 -3.52 -18.44 -15.01
N LEU A 209 -2.80 -17.53 -15.67
CA LEU A 209 -2.29 -16.31 -15.05
C LEU A 209 -3.41 -15.29 -14.86
N GLU A 210 -4.31 -15.15 -15.84
CA GLU A 210 -5.54 -14.35 -15.72
C GLU A 210 -6.39 -14.81 -14.52
N GLU A 211 -6.63 -16.11 -14.36
CA GLU A 211 -7.37 -16.65 -13.20
C GLU A 211 -6.67 -16.37 -11.84
N ILE A 212 -5.33 -16.26 -11.81
CA ILE A 212 -4.59 -15.87 -10.59
C ILE A 212 -4.73 -14.37 -10.33
N GLU A 213 -4.72 -13.56 -11.38
CA GLU A 213 -4.87 -12.12 -11.29
C GLU A 213 -6.26 -11.73 -10.78
N ASP A 214 -7.31 -12.37 -11.29
CA ASP A 214 -8.68 -12.21 -10.80
C ASP A 214 -8.79 -12.54 -9.29
N GLN A 215 -8.05 -13.54 -8.81
CA GLN A 215 -8.14 -14.02 -7.43
C GLN A 215 -7.22 -13.28 -6.45
N ALA A 216 -6.05 -12.81 -6.90
CA ALA A 216 -4.98 -12.31 -6.03
C ALA A 216 -4.32 -11.03 -6.54
N SER A 217 -4.95 -10.32 -7.47
CA SER A 217 -4.46 -9.12 -8.17
C SER A 217 -3.17 -9.35 -8.99
N TRP A 218 -2.70 -8.30 -9.68
CA TRP A 218 -1.42 -8.30 -10.38
C TRP A 218 -0.23 -8.63 -9.47
N SER A 219 -0.31 -8.30 -8.18
CA SER A 219 0.76 -8.55 -7.21
C SER A 219 0.95 -10.06 -6.96
N GLY A 220 -0.11 -10.85 -7.07
CA GLY A 220 -0.02 -12.31 -7.05
C GLY A 220 0.85 -12.85 -8.20
N LEU A 221 0.75 -12.25 -9.40
CA LEU A 221 1.58 -12.63 -10.55
C LEU A 221 3.07 -12.38 -10.30
N GLU A 222 3.39 -11.24 -9.68
CA GLU A 222 4.76 -10.92 -9.26
C GLU A 222 5.26 -11.94 -8.23
N ARG A 223 4.46 -12.25 -7.20
CA ARG A 223 4.80 -13.22 -6.15
C ARG A 223 5.01 -14.63 -6.71
N VAL A 224 4.29 -15.05 -7.76
CA VAL A 224 4.58 -16.32 -8.47
C VAL A 224 6.03 -16.36 -8.96
N LEU A 225 6.56 -15.26 -9.49
CA LEU A 225 7.95 -15.23 -9.97
C LEU A 225 8.97 -15.39 -8.84
N TYR A 226 8.68 -14.81 -7.69
CA TYR A 226 9.53 -14.87 -6.49
C TYR A 226 9.29 -16.12 -5.64
N GLY A 227 8.29 -16.94 -5.97
CA GLY A 227 7.96 -18.16 -5.23
C GLY A 227 7.27 -17.87 -3.91
N GLY A 228 6.43 -16.85 -3.89
CA GLY A 228 5.58 -16.44 -2.78
C GLY A 228 6.08 -15.25 -1.97
N THR A 229 7.38 -14.99 -1.97
CA THR A 229 7.94 -13.88 -1.20
C THR A 229 7.53 -12.54 -1.80
N LYS A 230 7.31 -11.53 -0.95
CA LYS A 230 7.14 -10.14 -1.42
C LYS A 230 8.41 -9.68 -2.13
N CYS A 231 8.26 -8.79 -3.12
CA CYS A 231 9.41 -8.15 -3.74
C CYS A 231 10.13 -7.29 -2.68
N PRO A 232 11.47 -7.39 -2.53
CA PRO A 232 12.22 -6.62 -1.53
C PRO A 232 12.02 -5.10 -1.61
N ARG A 233 11.56 -4.57 -2.74
CA ARG A 233 11.28 -3.14 -2.91
C ARG A 233 9.93 -2.69 -2.34
N ASN A 234 9.02 -3.61 -2.06
CA ASN A 234 7.67 -3.28 -1.60
C ASN A 234 7.59 -3.13 -0.07
N TYR A 235 8.70 -3.29 0.66
CA TYR A 235 8.72 -3.16 2.12
C TYR A 235 8.75 -1.69 2.59
N GLU A 236 9.05 -0.74 1.71
CA GLU A 236 9.17 0.69 2.05
C GLU A 236 7.81 1.43 2.01
N ASP A 237 6.78 0.86 1.38
CA ASP A 237 5.48 1.51 1.13
C ASP A 237 4.34 1.02 2.07
N GLU A 238 4.57 -0.01 2.88
CA GLU A 238 3.62 -0.44 3.91
C GLU A 238 3.94 0.35 5.18
N ASP A 239 3.55 1.64 5.18
CA ASP A 239 3.67 2.60 6.28
C ASP A 239 3.39 1.92 7.64
N TYR A 240 4.45 1.60 8.36
CA TYR A 240 4.44 1.50 9.82
C TYR A 240 4.21 2.91 10.36
N ASN A 241 2.97 3.38 10.25
CA ASN A 241 2.44 4.49 11.02
C ASN A 241 2.08 4.00 12.45
N ASP A 242 2.97 3.22 13.07
CA ASP A 242 3.02 3.17 14.53
C ASP A 242 3.73 4.45 14.95
N GLU A 243 2.93 5.52 15.07
CA GLU A 243 3.23 6.69 15.89
C GLU A 243 3.33 6.24 17.36
N ASP A 244 4.33 5.42 17.71
CA ASP A 244 4.71 5.18 19.09
C ASP A 244 5.72 6.26 19.49
N ASP A 245 5.15 7.29 20.12
CA ASP A 245 5.72 8.17 21.15
C ASP A 245 7.25 8.38 21.12
N GLU A 246 7.64 9.60 20.75
CA GLU A 246 8.94 10.20 21.09
C GLU A 246 9.12 10.30 22.62
N ASP A 247 9.30 9.19 23.31
CA ASP A 247 9.92 9.15 24.64
C ASP A 247 11.40 8.81 24.46
N GLU A 248 12.23 9.86 24.53
CA GLU A 248 13.69 9.79 24.64
C GLU A 248 14.11 8.88 25.81
N SER A 249 14.29 7.58 25.57
CA SER A 249 14.96 6.69 26.50
C SER A 249 16.39 6.41 26.02
N ASP A 250 17.31 7.14 26.64
CA ASP A 250 18.76 6.92 26.66
C ASP A 250 19.03 5.50 27.21
N PHE A 251 19.24 4.51 26.33
CA PHE A 251 19.58 3.13 26.71
C PHE A 251 20.95 2.74 26.17
N ASP A 252 21.84 2.43 27.12
CA ASP A 252 23.22 2.00 26.98
C ASP A 252 23.42 0.88 25.96
N GLU A 253 24.38 1.11 25.05
CA GLU A 253 25.08 0.10 24.25
C GLU A 253 25.90 -0.83 25.17
N ASP A 254 25.51 -2.10 25.32
CA ASP A 254 26.46 -3.23 25.39
C ASP A 254 25.74 -4.59 25.40
N LEU A 255 25.42 -5.15 24.23
CA LEU A 255 25.26 -6.61 24.08
C LEU A 255 25.71 -7.07 22.70
N GLY A 256 27.00 -7.40 22.59
CA GLY A 256 27.56 -8.20 21.51
C GLY A 256 27.01 -9.63 21.54
N GLY A 257 26.24 -9.99 20.52
CA GLY A 257 25.74 -11.34 20.28
C GLY A 257 25.91 -11.70 18.81
N ASP A 258 27.06 -12.27 18.46
CA ASP A 258 27.32 -12.90 17.17
C ASP A 258 26.41 -14.14 16.99
N PHE A 259 25.22 -13.93 16.42
CA PHE A 259 24.41 -14.99 15.84
C PHE A 259 24.22 -14.65 14.36
N TYR A 260 25.26 -14.88 13.57
CA TYR A 260 25.16 -14.82 12.12
C TYR A 260 24.28 -15.97 11.65
N ASP A 261 23.01 -15.67 11.40
CA ASP A 261 22.08 -16.57 10.74
C ASP A 261 22.54 -16.74 9.28
N GLU A 262 22.95 -17.95 8.93
CA GLU A 262 23.55 -18.28 7.63
C GLU A 262 22.54 -18.12 6.45
N GLU A 263 21.26 -17.83 6.74
CA GLU A 263 20.22 -17.52 5.75
C GLU A 263 20.24 -16.08 5.23
N GLU A 264 20.81 -15.11 5.95
CA GLU A 264 20.79 -13.71 5.53
C GLU A 264 21.81 -13.41 4.41
N ALA A 265 22.87 -14.21 4.31
CA ALA A 265 23.88 -14.10 3.25
C ALA A 265 23.39 -14.59 1.87
N GLU A 266 22.37 -15.45 1.79
CA GLU A 266 21.74 -15.85 0.51
C GLU A 266 20.77 -14.77 -0.03
N PHE A 267 20.42 -13.75 0.77
CA PHE A 267 19.46 -12.70 0.39
C PHE A 267 20.05 -11.66 -0.57
N TYR A 268 21.30 -11.25 -0.35
CA TYR A 268 21.91 -10.11 -1.07
C TYR A 268 22.47 -10.44 -2.46
N ASP A 269 22.84 -11.70 -2.75
CA ASP A 269 23.37 -12.09 -4.07
C ASP A 269 22.27 -12.42 -5.11
N ASN A 270 20.99 -12.40 -4.69
CA ASN A 270 19.82 -12.75 -5.50
C ASN A 270 19.03 -11.53 -6.03
N VAL A 271 19.48 -10.30 -5.78
CA VAL A 271 18.72 -9.07 -6.09
C VAL A 271 18.48 -8.85 -7.61
N ARG A 272 19.18 -9.57 -8.49
CA ARG A 272 18.97 -9.51 -9.95
C ARG A 272 18.48 -10.81 -10.61
N GLY A 273 18.29 -11.89 -9.84
CA GLY A 273 17.86 -13.20 -10.36
C GLY A 273 16.74 -13.79 -9.52
N SER A 274 15.72 -14.40 -10.14
CA SER A 274 14.76 -15.20 -9.38
C SER A 274 15.54 -16.35 -8.71
N PRO A 275 15.51 -16.51 -7.38
CA PRO A 275 16.35 -17.47 -6.68
C PRO A 275 16.08 -18.87 -7.23
N ILE A 276 17.13 -19.50 -7.76
CA ILE A 276 17.03 -20.85 -8.31
C ILE A 276 16.79 -21.81 -7.15
N ALA A 277 15.60 -22.41 -7.10
CA ALA A 277 15.29 -23.31 -6.02
C ALA A 277 16.17 -24.57 -6.07
N LYS A 278 16.72 -24.97 -4.92
CA LYS A 278 17.69 -26.08 -4.78
C LYS A 278 17.14 -27.42 -5.31
N HIS A 279 15.81 -27.59 -5.38
CA HIS A 279 15.17 -28.81 -5.87
C HIS A 279 14.96 -28.85 -7.39
N TRP A 280 15.18 -27.73 -8.10
CA TRP A 280 15.00 -27.64 -9.54
C TRP A 280 16.04 -28.44 -10.32
N SER A 281 15.57 -29.16 -11.33
CA SER A 281 16.47 -29.70 -12.35
C SER A 281 16.90 -28.58 -13.29
N TYR A 282 18.07 -28.71 -13.93
CA TYR A 282 18.54 -27.76 -14.95
C TYR A 282 17.48 -27.47 -16.03
N ARG A 283 16.71 -28.50 -16.42
CA ARG A 283 15.62 -28.36 -17.39
C ARG A 283 14.52 -27.42 -16.91
N VAL A 284 14.20 -27.43 -15.62
CA VAL A 284 13.21 -26.53 -15.00
C VAL A 284 13.81 -25.13 -14.84
N SER A 285 15.02 -25.02 -14.27
CA SER A 285 15.68 -23.72 -14.05
C SER A 285 15.91 -22.92 -15.33
N SER A 286 16.17 -23.59 -16.45
CA SER A 286 16.32 -22.94 -17.77
C SER A 286 15.02 -22.32 -18.32
N GLN A 287 13.86 -22.59 -17.72
CA GLN A 287 12.57 -22.02 -18.15
C GLN A 287 12.19 -20.74 -17.41
N THR A 288 12.95 -20.32 -16.41
CA THR A 288 12.62 -19.13 -15.60
C THR A 288 12.48 -17.86 -16.43
N SER A 289 13.30 -17.68 -17.48
CA SER A 289 13.17 -16.54 -18.40
C SER A 289 11.88 -16.58 -19.22
N GLN A 290 11.42 -17.77 -19.63
CA GLN A 290 10.16 -17.93 -20.34
C GLN A 290 8.96 -17.67 -19.42
N LEU A 291 9.00 -18.17 -18.18
CA LEU A 291 7.96 -17.86 -17.18
C LEU A 291 7.87 -16.35 -16.93
N ARG A 292 9.01 -15.70 -16.70
CA ARG A 292 9.09 -14.23 -16.53
C ARG A 292 8.44 -13.49 -17.69
N LYS A 293 8.69 -13.92 -18.94
CA LYS A 293 8.03 -13.33 -20.12
C LYS A 293 6.51 -13.50 -20.10
N HIS A 294 6.00 -14.66 -19.70
CA HIS A 294 4.55 -14.87 -19.57
C HIS A 294 3.92 -13.97 -18.50
N ILE A 295 4.58 -13.84 -17.33
CA ILE A 295 4.13 -12.98 -16.23
C ILE A 295 4.16 -11.50 -16.63
N VAL A 296 5.27 -11.02 -17.22
CA VAL A 296 5.37 -9.64 -17.73
C VAL A 296 4.29 -9.34 -18.75
N ASN A 297 4.01 -10.27 -19.66
CA ASN A 297 2.93 -10.08 -20.64
C ASN A 297 1.56 -9.99 -19.99
N ALA A 298 1.27 -10.81 -18.97
CA ALA A 298 0.00 -10.75 -18.24
C ALA A 298 -0.12 -9.42 -17.46
N MET A 299 0.91 -9.04 -16.70
CA MET A 299 0.95 -7.77 -15.97
C MET A 299 0.86 -6.54 -16.90
N MET A 300 1.44 -6.62 -18.11
CA MET A 300 1.30 -5.59 -19.15
C MET A 300 -0.16 -5.44 -19.62
N VAL A 301 -0.93 -6.54 -19.70
CA VAL A 301 -2.37 -6.46 -20.02
C VAL A 301 -3.11 -5.72 -18.91
N VAL A 302 -2.83 -6.05 -17.64
CA VAL A 302 -3.42 -5.35 -16.48
C VAL A 302 -3.06 -3.86 -16.50
N PHE A 303 -1.78 -3.51 -16.70
CA PHE A 303 -1.35 -2.12 -16.74
C PHE A 303 -2.05 -1.31 -17.83
N LYS A 304 -2.28 -1.93 -18.99
CA LYS A 304 -2.99 -1.27 -20.10
C LYS A 304 -4.45 -0.98 -19.78
N ALA A 305 -5.07 -1.75 -18.89
CA ALA A 305 -6.44 -1.57 -18.43
C ALA A 305 -6.53 -0.59 -17.26
N ASN A 306 -5.67 -0.75 -16.25
CA ASN A 306 -5.65 0.08 -15.05
C ASN A 306 -4.19 0.37 -14.62
N PRO A 307 -3.57 1.46 -15.12
CA PRO A 307 -2.19 1.78 -14.77
C PRO A 307 -2.08 2.22 -13.32
N THR A 308 -1.03 1.78 -12.64
CA THR A 308 -0.66 2.27 -11.29
C THR A 308 0.86 2.41 -11.19
N GLN A 309 1.34 3.30 -10.32
CA GLN A 309 2.77 3.45 -10.08
C GLN A 309 3.42 2.15 -9.57
N LYS A 310 2.76 1.44 -8.66
CA LYS A 310 3.25 0.17 -8.11
C LYS A 310 3.40 -0.90 -9.19
N LEU A 311 2.41 -1.04 -10.07
CA LEU A 311 2.48 -1.98 -11.20
C LEU A 311 3.55 -1.58 -12.23
N TYR A 312 3.72 -0.28 -12.49
CA TYR A 312 4.80 0.23 -13.33
C TYR A 312 6.18 -0.17 -12.76
N ALA A 313 6.42 0.12 -11.48
CA ALA A 313 7.68 -0.20 -10.81
C ALA A 313 7.96 -1.71 -10.77
N ALA A 314 6.93 -2.52 -10.51
CA ALA A 314 7.03 -3.97 -10.54
C ALA A 314 7.41 -4.48 -11.94
N LEU A 315 6.74 -4.01 -13.00
CA LEU A 315 7.03 -4.37 -14.39
C LEU A 315 8.47 -4.02 -14.79
N SER A 316 8.96 -2.83 -14.41
CA SER A 316 10.36 -2.43 -14.60
C SER A 316 11.32 -3.36 -13.85
N ALA A 317 11.02 -3.69 -12.60
CA ALA A 317 11.87 -4.51 -11.75
C ALA A 317 11.98 -5.97 -12.25
N ILE A 318 10.87 -6.55 -12.73
CA ILE A 318 10.87 -7.95 -13.18
C ILE A 318 11.24 -8.10 -14.66
N SER A 319 11.29 -7.04 -15.45
CA SER A 319 11.64 -7.15 -16.87
C SER A 319 13.09 -7.61 -17.07
N SER A 320 13.34 -8.37 -18.14
CA SER A 320 14.72 -8.66 -18.58
C SER A 320 15.33 -7.50 -19.38
N ASP A 321 14.51 -6.57 -19.84
CA ASP A 321 14.87 -5.36 -20.56
C ASP A 321 14.01 -4.20 -20.00
N PRO A 322 14.39 -3.63 -18.84
CA PRO A 322 13.60 -2.58 -18.18
C PRO A 322 13.41 -1.37 -19.07
N GLU A 323 14.45 -0.90 -19.77
CA GLU A 323 14.39 0.29 -20.62
C GLU A 323 13.34 0.15 -21.74
N SER A 324 13.31 -1.01 -22.42
CA SER A 324 12.31 -1.24 -23.47
C SER A 324 10.89 -1.34 -22.92
N VAL A 325 10.72 -1.97 -21.75
CA VAL A 325 9.41 -2.09 -21.08
C VAL A 325 8.93 -0.73 -20.60
N GLU A 326 9.78 0.06 -19.95
CA GLU A 326 9.47 1.42 -19.50
C GLU A 326 9.06 2.32 -20.66
N ALA A 327 9.82 2.30 -21.77
CA ALA A 327 9.46 3.07 -22.96
C ALA A 327 8.07 2.67 -23.52
N GLN A 328 7.75 1.37 -23.52
CA GLN A 328 6.43 0.88 -23.93
C GLN A 328 5.31 1.29 -22.95
N LEU A 329 5.56 1.22 -21.65
CA LEU A 329 4.62 1.62 -20.60
C LEU A 329 4.32 3.11 -20.66
N LEU A 330 5.35 3.95 -20.76
CA LEU A 330 5.21 5.41 -20.88
C LEU A 330 4.52 5.81 -22.19
N ALA A 331 4.84 5.14 -23.31
CA ALA A 331 4.15 5.37 -24.57
C ALA A 331 2.65 5.05 -24.47
N HIS A 332 2.28 3.93 -23.83
CA HIS A 332 0.87 3.59 -23.61
C HIS A 332 0.20 4.55 -22.63
N LEU A 333 0.85 4.85 -21.50
CA LEU A 333 0.36 5.79 -20.49
C LEU A 333 0.05 7.15 -21.10
N ALA A 334 0.92 7.69 -21.96
CA ALA A 334 0.70 8.95 -22.65
C ALA A 334 -0.59 8.96 -23.49
N THR A 335 -1.03 7.80 -24.00
CA THR A 335 -2.29 7.69 -24.77
C THR A 335 -3.53 7.59 -23.88
N ILE A 336 -3.43 7.00 -22.69
CA ILE A 336 -4.57 6.74 -21.82
C ILE A 336 -4.68 7.68 -20.62
N ALA A 337 -3.65 8.50 -20.34
CA ALA A 337 -3.57 9.37 -19.17
C ALA A 337 -4.77 10.31 -19.01
N THR A 338 -5.56 10.54 -20.07
CA THR A 338 -6.71 11.47 -20.06
C THR A 338 -8.05 10.75 -20.21
N SER A 339 -8.05 9.41 -20.19
CA SER A 339 -9.26 8.61 -20.41
C SER A 339 -10.17 8.51 -19.18
N SER A 340 -9.60 8.60 -17.98
CA SER A 340 -10.31 8.64 -16.70
C SER A 340 -9.51 9.44 -15.67
N SER A 341 -10.15 9.76 -14.54
CA SER A 341 -9.50 10.37 -13.37
C SER A 341 -8.43 9.45 -12.77
N ASP A 342 -8.71 8.14 -12.65
CA ASP A 342 -7.73 7.16 -12.12
C ASP A 342 -6.48 7.05 -13.01
N ALA A 343 -6.67 6.98 -14.33
CA ALA A 343 -5.55 6.95 -15.27
C ALA A 343 -4.75 8.26 -15.25
N PHE A 344 -5.41 9.39 -14.97
CA PHE A 344 -4.76 10.69 -14.82
C PHE A 344 -3.92 10.76 -13.54
N ALA A 345 -4.46 10.33 -12.40
CA ALA A 345 -3.74 10.27 -11.13
C ALA A 345 -2.51 9.34 -11.24
N ALA A 346 -2.69 8.13 -11.78
CA ALA A 346 -1.60 7.20 -12.01
C ALA A 346 -0.54 7.77 -12.96
N ALA A 347 -0.93 8.55 -13.97
CA ALA A 347 0.02 9.20 -14.85
C ALA A 347 0.87 10.24 -14.12
N LEU A 348 0.28 11.03 -13.23
CA LEU A 348 1.03 11.97 -12.39
C LEU A 348 2.06 11.26 -11.52
N ASP A 349 1.67 10.17 -10.86
CA ASP A 349 2.58 9.38 -10.02
C ASP A 349 3.72 8.74 -10.83
N ILE A 350 3.42 8.15 -11.98
CA ILE A 350 4.43 7.52 -12.82
C ILE A 350 5.38 8.57 -13.41
N TYR A 351 4.89 9.71 -13.90
CA TYR A 351 5.77 10.77 -14.38
C TYR A 351 6.56 11.43 -13.24
N ALA A 352 6.00 11.48 -12.02
CA ALA A 352 6.72 11.92 -10.84
C ALA A 352 7.90 10.97 -10.53
N LEU A 353 7.65 9.66 -10.55
CA LEU A 353 8.67 8.64 -10.38
C LEU A 353 9.76 8.72 -11.48
N GLN A 354 9.37 8.99 -12.73
CA GLN A 354 10.30 9.17 -13.86
C GLN A 354 11.00 10.53 -13.90
N ARG A 355 10.70 11.42 -12.96
CA ARG A 355 11.22 12.79 -12.90
C ARG A 355 10.93 13.63 -14.16
N ASP A 356 9.81 13.37 -14.83
CA ASP A 356 9.39 14.09 -16.05
C ASP A 356 8.43 15.25 -15.72
N ALA A 357 9.02 16.37 -15.27
CA ALA A 357 8.25 17.55 -14.90
C ALA A 357 7.51 18.20 -16.08
N GLU A 358 8.01 18.05 -17.32
CA GLU A 358 7.38 18.63 -18.51
C GLU A 358 6.09 17.89 -18.86
N ALA A 359 6.09 16.56 -18.79
CA ALA A 359 4.88 15.76 -18.97
C ALA A 359 3.81 16.11 -17.92
N ILE A 360 4.19 16.20 -16.65
CA ILE A 360 3.29 16.62 -15.55
C ILE A 360 2.69 18.00 -15.83
N VAL A 361 3.53 18.97 -16.17
CA VAL A 361 3.11 20.35 -16.49
C VAL A 361 2.14 20.39 -17.67
N GLY A 362 2.43 19.60 -18.71
CA GLY A 362 1.57 19.45 -19.89
C GLY A 362 0.20 18.87 -19.54
N LEU A 363 0.16 17.84 -18.70
CA LEU A 363 -1.06 17.21 -18.20
C LEU A 363 -1.89 18.17 -17.34
N LEU A 364 -1.29 18.79 -16.31
CA LEU A 364 -2.00 19.70 -15.42
C LEU A 364 -2.54 20.94 -16.14
N ASN A 365 -1.86 21.42 -17.18
CA ASN A 365 -2.32 22.56 -17.98
C ASN A 365 -3.61 22.28 -18.74
N ARG A 366 -3.81 21.05 -19.21
CA ARG A 366 -4.91 20.70 -20.12
C ARG A 366 -6.04 19.95 -19.42
N TYR A 367 -5.70 19.19 -18.39
CA TYR A 367 -6.59 18.16 -17.85
C TYR A 367 -6.67 18.16 -16.31
N SER A 368 -6.26 19.24 -15.63
CA SER A 368 -6.41 19.36 -14.16
C SER A 368 -7.86 19.23 -13.67
N HIS A 369 -8.85 19.42 -14.53
CA HIS A 369 -10.26 19.19 -14.20
C HIS A 369 -10.63 17.71 -14.01
N LEU A 370 -9.76 16.78 -14.40
CA LEU A 370 -9.94 15.34 -14.17
C LEU A 370 -9.54 14.93 -12.75
N LEU A 371 -8.79 15.78 -12.02
CA LEU A 371 -8.40 15.51 -10.65
C LEU A 371 -9.59 15.64 -9.72
N ARG A 372 -9.77 14.63 -8.89
CA ARG A 372 -10.71 14.64 -7.78
C ARG A 372 -9.96 14.98 -6.48
N PRO A 373 -10.70 15.43 -5.46
CA PRO A 373 -10.17 15.59 -4.11
C PRO A 373 -9.33 14.41 -3.57
N ARG A 374 -9.74 13.16 -3.83
CA ARG A 374 -9.02 11.95 -3.41
C ARG A 374 -7.66 11.77 -4.09
N ASP A 375 -7.47 12.34 -5.29
CA ASP A 375 -6.23 12.22 -6.06
C ASP A 375 -5.14 13.21 -5.54
N ALA A 376 -5.36 13.83 -4.36
CA ALA A 376 -4.44 14.77 -3.74
C ALA A 376 -3.02 14.19 -3.49
N PRO A 377 -2.83 12.94 -3.02
CA PRO A 377 -1.48 12.38 -2.85
C PRO A 377 -0.69 12.35 -4.16
N SER A 378 -1.33 11.96 -5.27
CA SER A 378 -0.69 11.94 -6.59
C SER A 378 -0.32 13.35 -7.06
N LEU A 379 -1.21 14.32 -6.83
CA LEU A 379 -0.93 15.71 -7.13
C LEU A 379 0.20 16.28 -6.26
N GLN A 380 0.25 15.95 -4.96
CA GLN A 380 1.28 16.36 -4.02
C GLN A 380 2.66 15.84 -4.44
N SER A 381 2.76 14.56 -4.80
CA SER A 381 3.98 13.94 -5.34
C SER A 381 4.46 14.67 -6.61
N ALA A 382 3.56 14.87 -7.57
CA ALA A 382 3.87 15.54 -8.83
C ALA A 382 4.30 17.01 -8.64
N VAL A 383 3.62 17.76 -7.76
CA VAL A 383 3.93 19.16 -7.45
C VAL A 383 5.26 19.29 -6.72
N SER A 384 5.58 18.34 -5.82
CA SER A 384 6.86 18.28 -5.12
C SER A 384 8.01 18.12 -6.11
N LEU A 385 7.91 17.16 -7.03
CA LEU A 385 8.89 17.01 -8.11
C LEU A 385 8.99 18.28 -8.97
N MET A 386 7.86 18.86 -9.41
CA MET A 386 7.88 20.07 -10.22
C MET A 386 8.64 21.22 -9.55
N ALA A 387 8.60 21.30 -8.22
CA ALA A 387 9.23 22.37 -7.46
C ALA A 387 10.76 22.28 -7.41
N ASP A 388 11.34 21.10 -7.65
CA ASP A 388 12.78 20.90 -7.86
C ASP A 388 13.29 21.74 -9.04
N PHE A 389 12.44 21.92 -10.07
CA PHE A 389 12.76 22.68 -11.26
C PHE A 389 12.43 24.16 -11.07
N GLN A 390 13.45 25.02 -11.13
CA GLN A 390 13.33 26.45 -10.86
C GLN A 390 12.25 27.16 -11.70
N TYR A 391 12.08 26.75 -12.97
CA TYR A 391 11.10 27.33 -13.88
C TYR A 391 9.65 27.02 -13.47
N HIS A 392 9.39 25.85 -12.88
CA HIS A 392 8.05 25.41 -12.48
C HIS A 392 7.73 25.72 -11.01
N ARG A 393 8.73 26.08 -10.20
CA ARG A 393 8.57 26.34 -8.76
C ARG A 393 7.46 27.32 -8.39
N LEU A 394 7.36 28.47 -9.08
CA LEU A 394 6.30 29.45 -8.79
C LEU A 394 4.91 28.87 -9.04
N ARG A 395 4.78 28.02 -10.06
CA ARG A 395 3.53 27.32 -10.35
C ARG A 395 3.22 26.27 -9.29
N SER A 396 4.21 25.49 -8.86
CA SER A 396 4.04 24.55 -7.74
C SER A 396 3.53 25.25 -6.48
N LEU A 397 4.16 26.38 -6.11
CA LEU A 397 3.73 27.21 -4.97
C LEU A 397 2.28 27.71 -5.11
N HIS A 398 1.86 28.10 -6.32
CA HIS A 398 0.48 28.52 -6.56
C HIS A 398 -0.53 27.37 -6.42
N ILE A 399 -0.18 26.16 -6.88
CA ILE A 399 -1.03 24.98 -6.71
C ILE A 399 -1.18 24.66 -5.22
N ILE A 400 -0.08 24.64 -4.48
CA ILE A 400 -0.08 24.41 -3.02
C ILE A 400 -0.95 25.43 -2.30
N GLU A 401 -0.78 26.72 -2.61
CA GLU A 401 -1.57 27.80 -2.03
C GLU A 401 -3.07 27.59 -2.29
N LYS A 402 -3.42 27.30 -3.55
CA LYS A 402 -4.81 27.04 -3.96
C LYS A 402 -5.40 25.84 -3.22
N GLU A 403 -4.71 24.70 -3.18
CA GLU A 403 -5.23 23.47 -2.57
C GLU A 403 -5.35 23.57 -1.05
N LEU A 404 -4.43 24.28 -0.37
CA LEU A 404 -4.57 24.62 1.05
C LEU A 404 -5.83 25.46 1.30
N PHE A 405 -6.09 26.46 0.45
CA PHE A 405 -7.29 27.28 0.57
C PHE A 405 -8.58 26.52 0.29
N ASP A 406 -8.59 25.68 -0.74
CA ASP A 406 -9.76 24.89 -1.09
C ASP A 406 -10.07 23.87 0.01
N THR A 407 -9.05 23.26 0.62
CA THR A 407 -9.23 22.37 1.78
C THR A 407 -9.75 23.13 3.02
N ALA A 408 -9.21 24.31 3.33
CA ALA A 408 -9.71 25.14 4.44
C ALA A 408 -11.15 25.62 4.23
N LYS A 409 -11.53 25.94 2.98
CA LYS A 409 -12.93 26.24 2.61
C LYS A 409 -13.81 25.01 2.75
N GLY A 410 -13.30 23.81 2.43
CA GLY A 410 -13.96 22.54 2.66
C GLY A 410 -14.30 22.32 4.14
N VAL A 411 -13.33 22.50 5.04
CA VAL A 411 -13.57 22.45 6.49
C VAL A 411 -14.64 23.45 6.92
N ARG A 412 -14.54 24.70 6.46
CA ARG A 412 -15.55 25.73 6.75
C ARG A 412 -16.95 25.36 6.26
N ALA A 413 -17.06 24.84 5.04
CA ALA A 413 -18.33 24.42 4.47
C ALA A 413 -18.96 23.29 5.28
N ALA A 414 -18.14 22.32 5.72
CA ALA A 414 -18.58 21.24 6.59
C ALA A 414 -19.03 21.76 7.97
N LEU A 415 -18.31 22.74 8.54
CA LEU A 415 -18.68 23.38 9.81
C LEU A 415 -20.01 24.13 9.71
N LEU A 416 -20.33 24.78 8.59
CA LEU A 416 -21.59 25.51 8.42
C LEU A 416 -22.83 24.61 8.51
N VAL A 417 -22.69 23.30 8.32
CA VAL A 417 -23.78 22.34 8.54
C VAL A 417 -24.17 22.31 10.03
N SER A 418 -23.18 22.26 10.92
CA SER A 418 -23.39 22.20 12.38
C SER A 418 -23.47 23.58 13.04
N PHE A 419 -22.85 24.59 12.44
CA PHE A 419 -22.67 25.93 13.00
C PHE A 419 -23.06 27.03 12.00
N SER A 420 -24.29 26.98 11.48
CA SER A 420 -24.76 27.89 10.40
C SER A 420 -24.70 29.38 10.73
N GLN A 421 -24.61 29.77 12.01
CA GLN A 421 -24.73 31.15 12.45
C GLN A 421 -23.39 31.81 12.82
N PHE A 422 -22.23 31.13 12.73
CA PHE A 422 -20.95 31.78 13.06
C PHE A 422 -20.58 32.93 12.12
N ASP A 423 -21.19 32.99 10.93
CA ASP A 423 -21.00 34.11 10.01
C ASP A 423 -21.84 35.35 10.34
N HIS A 424 -22.83 35.21 11.22
CA HIS A 424 -23.74 36.30 11.57
C HIS A 424 -22.97 37.46 12.22
N PRO A 425 -23.19 38.74 11.82
CA PRO A 425 -22.42 39.87 12.33
C PRO A 425 -22.36 39.96 13.87
N ALA A 426 -23.50 39.75 14.54
CA ALA A 426 -23.55 39.75 16.00
C ALA A 426 -22.64 38.68 16.64
N ASN A 427 -22.58 37.49 16.05
CA ASN A 427 -21.73 36.41 16.54
C ASN A 427 -20.25 36.69 16.23
N LYS A 428 -19.94 37.37 15.12
CA LYS A 428 -18.58 37.83 14.82
C LYS A 428 -18.11 38.89 15.82
N ASP A 429 -18.97 39.82 16.18
CA ASP A 429 -18.67 40.87 17.16
C ASP A 429 -18.42 40.27 18.55
N GLU A 430 -19.29 39.37 19.01
CA GLU A 430 -19.10 38.67 20.29
C GLU A 430 -17.82 37.83 20.29
N LEU A 431 -17.51 37.14 19.19
CA LEU A 431 -16.25 36.41 19.05
C LEU A 431 -15.02 37.33 19.19
N GLN A 432 -15.07 38.55 18.63
CA GLN A 432 -13.98 39.50 18.82
C GLN A 432 -13.84 39.93 20.29
N GLU A 433 -14.94 40.10 21.02
CA GLU A 433 -14.90 40.39 22.45
C GLU A 433 -14.34 39.21 23.25
N ILE A 434 -14.72 37.96 22.92
CA ILE A 434 -14.16 36.75 23.52
C ILE A 434 -12.65 36.68 23.26
N ILE A 435 -12.18 36.92 22.03
CA ILE A 435 -10.74 36.86 21.69
C ILE A 435 -9.90 37.88 22.49
N LYS A 436 -10.48 39.02 22.90
CA LYS A 436 -9.78 40.02 23.72
C LYS A 436 -9.59 39.59 25.17
N LEU A 437 -10.41 38.67 25.69
CA LEU A 437 -10.28 38.17 27.06
C LEU A 437 -9.02 37.32 27.22
N ARG A 438 -8.37 37.37 28.39
CA ARG A 438 -7.25 36.47 28.68
C ARG A 438 -7.75 35.03 28.84
N GLN A 439 -7.00 34.04 28.36
CA GLN A 439 -7.26 32.63 28.69
C GLN A 439 -7.28 32.44 30.22
N GLY A 440 -8.30 31.76 30.73
CA GLY A 440 -8.54 31.58 32.16
C GLY A 440 -9.16 32.79 32.89
N ALA A 441 -9.56 33.86 32.19
CA ALA A 441 -10.34 34.93 32.81
C ALA A 441 -11.71 34.39 33.29
N ALA A 442 -12.16 34.86 34.46
CA ALA A 442 -13.47 34.48 35.00
C ALA A 442 -14.59 34.82 34.00
N GLY A 443 -15.49 33.87 33.74
CA GLY A 443 -16.59 34.02 32.80
C GLY A 443 -16.23 33.87 31.31
N ARG A 444 -14.95 33.66 30.95
CA ARG A 444 -14.56 33.40 29.55
C ARG A 444 -15.16 32.09 29.04
N GLN A 445 -15.04 31.02 29.82
CA GLN A 445 -15.57 29.70 29.48
C GLN A 445 -17.09 29.75 29.21
N GLU A 446 -17.85 30.36 30.14
CA GLU A 446 -19.31 30.54 30.00
C GLU A 446 -19.67 31.34 28.74
N ARG A 447 -18.88 32.37 28.38
CA ARG A 447 -19.08 33.10 27.12
C ARG A 447 -18.76 32.28 25.88
N VAL A 448 -17.73 31.44 25.93
CA VAL A 448 -17.38 30.53 24.83
C VAL A 448 -18.51 29.52 24.62
N GLU A 449 -18.98 28.87 25.68
CA GLU A 449 -20.10 27.92 25.64
C GLU A 449 -21.36 28.59 25.09
N ALA A 450 -21.74 29.77 25.61
CA ALA A 450 -22.89 30.52 25.14
C ALA A 450 -22.75 30.98 23.68
N TRP A 451 -21.54 31.32 23.24
CA TRP A 451 -21.28 31.66 21.84
C TRP A 451 -21.41 30.44 20.93
N VAL A 452 -20.84 29.29 21.32
CA VAL A 452 -20.99 28.03 20.57
C VAL A 452 -22.46 27.60 20.48
N ASP A 453 -23.22 27.76 21.55
CA ASP A 453 -24.68 27.56 21.54
C ASP A 453 -25.39 28.49 20.55
N ALA A 454 -25.02 29.78 20.54
CA ALA A 454 -25.63 30.79 19.67
C ALA A 454 -25.31 30.57 18.18
N ILE A 455 -24.15 29.97 17.86
CA ILE A 455 -23.77 29.68 16.47
C ILE A 455 -24.28 28.33 15.96
N SER A 456 -24.67 27.43 16.88
CA SER A 456 -25.12 26.08 16.56
C SER A 456 -26.38 26.09 15.70
N THR A 457 -26.43 25.22 14.70
CA THR A 457 -27.58 25.11 13.79
C THR A 457 -28.79 24.57 14.54
N PRO A 458 -29.91 25.33 14.62
CA PRO A 458 -31.13 24.87 15.25
C PRO A 458 -31.66 23.61 14.57
N GLY A 459 -32.04 22.60 15.34
CA GLY A 459 -32.56 21.34 14.79
C GLY A 459 -31.49 20.46 14.12
N SER A 460 -30.20 20.75 14.28
CA SER A 460 -29.15 19.79 13.89
C SER A 460 -29.16 18.48 14.71
N ASN A 461 -29.95 18.44 15.79
CA ASN A 461 -30.34 17.24 16.56
C ASN A 461 -31.67 16.63 16.06
N ALA A 462 -32.13 16.95 14.84
CA ALA A 462 -33.34 16.33 14.31
C ALA A 462 -33.10 14.83 14.05
N PRO A 463 -34.09 13.97 14.36
CA PRO A 463 -33.95 12.52 14.23
C PRO A 463 -33.66 12.14 12.77
N ASN A 464 -32.86 11.07 12.58
CA ASN A 464 -32.43 10.58 11.27
C ASN A 464 -33.62 10.55 10.28
N PRO A 465 -33.52 11.14 9.07
CA PRO A 465 -34.60 11.17 8.08
C PRO A 465 -35.13 9.78 7.70
N MET A 466 -34.31 8.73 7.75
CA MET A 466 -34.78 7.33 7.63
C MET A 466 -35.58 6.88 8.85
N ALA A 467 -35.16 7.24 10.07
CA ALA A 467 -35.94 6.95 11.29
C ALA A 467 -37.27 7.72 11.28
N PHE A 468 -37.27 8.96 10.78
CA PHE A 468 -38.46 9.76 10.55
C PHE A 468 -39.37 9.13 9.48
N ALA A 469 -38.82 8.69 8.35
CA ALA A 469 -39.57 8.01 7.29
C ALA A 469 -40.13 6.65 7.76
N ALA A 470 -39.36 5.87 8.53
CA ALA A 470 -39.79 4.61 9.11
C ALA A 470 -40.94 4.81 10.11
N MET A 471 -40.85 5.84 10.97
CA MET A 471 -41.94 6.25 11.86
C MET A 471 -43.19 6.69 11.07
N MET A 472 -43.04 7.49 10.02
CA MET A 472 -44.15 7.94 9.17
C MET A 472 -44.80 6.81 8.38
N MET A 473 -44.04 5.75 8.05
CA MET A 473 -44.51 4.55 7.35
C MET A 473 -45.07 3.49 8.30
N GLY A 474 -45.05 3.72 9.62
CA GLY A 474 -45.52 2.76 10.62
C GLY A 474 -44.69 1.48 10.70
N LEU A 475 -43.44 1.52 10.22
CA LEU A 475 -42.52 0.39 10.32
C LEU A 475 -41.97 0.34 11.76
N PRO A 476 -42.13 -0.80 12.48
CA PRO A 476 -41.57 -0.92 13.81
C PRO A 476 -40.05 -0.80 13.73
N LEU A 477 -39.49 0.20 14.42
CA LEU A 477 -38.06 0.29 14.66
C LEU A 477 -37.65 -1.03 15.36
N MET A 478 -36.70 -1.76 14.76
CA MET A 478 -36.29 -3.06 15.30
C MET A 478 -35.84 -2.90 16.76
N PRO A 479 -36.44 -3.63 17.72
CA PRO A 479 -36.02 -3.58 19.12
C PRO A 479 -34.56 -4.06 19.22
N GLY A 480 -33.66 -3.17 19.68
CA GLY A 480 -32.22 -3.43 19.78
C GLY A 480 -31.32 -2.44 19.02
N LEU A 481 -31.90 -1.54 18.20
CA LEU A 481 -31.24 -0.28 17.82
C LEU A 481 -31.55 0.75 18.91
N ASP A 482 -30.81 0.68 20.02
CA ASP A 482 -30.88 1.72 21.04
C ASP A 482 -30.35 3.03 20.43
N ALA A 483 -31.12 4.11 20.64
CA ALA A 483 -30.97 5.48 20.12
C ALA A 483 -31.37 5.75 18.63
N PRO A 484 -32.59 6.25 18.36
CA PRO A 484 -32.96 6.82 17.05
C PRO A 484 -32.17 8.08 16.63
N ASP A 485 -31.29 8.57 17.49
CA ASP A 485 -30.44 9.74 17.28
C ASP A 485 -29.02 9.39 16.77
N GLU A 486 -28.62 8.10 16.76
CA GLU A 486 -27.24 7.67 16.45
C GLU A 486 -27.06 6.88 15.15
N ALA A 487 -28.14 6.45 14.50
CA ALA A 487 -28.01 5.75 13.22
C ALA A 487 -27.55 6.74 12.14
N ASP A 488 -26.25 6.84 11.92
CA ASP A 488 -25.69 7.57 10.79
C ASP A 488 -26.17 6.90 9.48
N PRO A 489 -27.01 7.55 8.67
CA PRO A 489 -27.49 6.96 7.42
C PRO A 489 -26.36 6.68 6.43
N LEU A 490 -25.18 7.28 6.63
CA LEU A 490 -23.97 7.05 5.85
C LEU A 490 -22.98 6.10 6.53
N GLY A 491 -23.31 5.52 7.68
CA GLY A 491 -22.44 4.54 8.36
C GLY A 491 -22.17 3.29 7.52
N TYR A 492 -23.00 3.01 6.51
CA TYR A 492 -22.72 1.95 5.53
C TYR A 492 -21.41 2.20 4.76
N LEU A 493 -21.02 3.46 4.54
CA LEU A 493 -19.76 3.80 3.89
C LEU A 493 -18.55 3.35 4.71
N ASP A 494 -18.69 3.22 6.03
CA ASP A 494 -17.61 2.83 6.93
C ASP A 494 -17.53 1.31 7.17
N LEU A 495 -18.50 0.52 6.66
CA LEU A 495 -18.53 -0.93 6.91
C LEU A 495 -17.37 -1.68 6.25
N ASP A 496 -16.88 -1.17 5.12
CA ASP A 496 -15.69 -1.68 4.46
C ASP A 496 -14.84 -0.52 3.93
N PRO A 497 -13.94 0.05 4.76
CA PRO A 497 -13.10 1.19 4.36
C PRO A 497 -12.28 0.96 3.09
N HIS A 498 -12.08 -0.29 2.69
CA HIS A 498 -11.23 -0.68 1.55
C HIS A 498 -12.03 -0.97 0.28
N ASP A 499 -13.36 -0.84 0.31
CA ASP A 499 -14.19 -1.01 -0.89
C ASP A 499 -13.96 0.14 -1.87
N PRO A 500 -13.36 -0.10 -3.06
CA PRO A 500 -13.06 0.94 -4.04
C PRO A 500 -14.31 1.55 -4.66
N ASP A 501 -15.43 0.82 -4.72
CA ASP A 501 -16.69 1.31 -5.32
C ASP A 501 -17.35 2.39 -4.43
N LEU A 502 -17.04 2.39 -3.14
CA LEU A 502 -17.55 3.35 -2.17
C LEU A 502 -16.61 4.52 -1.93
N GLU A 503 -15.41 4.51 -2.49
CA GLU A 503 -14.38 5.53 -2.22
C GLU A 503 -14.80 6.92 -2.72
N ASP A 504 -15.38 7.03 -3.92
CA ASP A 504 -15.88 8.32 -4.43
C ASP A 504 -17.01 8.88 -3.55
N LEU A 505 -17.88 8.00 -3.01
CA LEU A 505 -18.93 8.41 -2.07
C LEU A 505 -18.34 8.82 -0.71
N ARG A 506 -17.32 8.12 -0.22
CA ARG A 506 -16.60 8.52 1.00
C ARG A 506 -15.99 9.89 0.83
N GLU A 507 -15.30 10.16 -0.28
CA GLU A 507 -14.70 11.48 -0.49
C GLU A 507 -15.77 12.58 -0.66
N GLU A 508 -16.92 12.27 -1.25
CA GLU A 508 -18.02 13.23 -1.38
C GLU A 508 -18.66 13.59 -0.02
N PHE A 509 -18.87 12.60 0.85
CA PHE A 509 -19.61 12.81 2.10
C PHE A 509 -18.72 12.98 3.35
N ARG A 510 -17.52 12.40 3.33
CA ARG A 510 -16.52 12.36 4.41
C ARG A 510 -15.10 12.54 3.85
N PRO A 511 -14.81 13.68 3.22
CA PRO A 511 -13.49 13.93 2.67
C PRO A 511 -12.41 13.86 3.75
N ASN A 512 -11.23 13.34 3.40
CA ASN A 512 -10.06 13.26 4.29
C ASN A 512 -9.39 14.64 4.49
N LEU A 513 -10.13 15.60 5.07
CA LEU A 513 -9.75 17.02 5.16
C LEU A 513 -8.43 17.22 5.91
N LYS A 514 -8.21 16.48 7.01
CA LYS A 514 -6.98 16.53 7.80
C LYS A 514 -5.77 16.12 6.96
N GLN A 515 -5.76 14.89 6.46
CA GLN A 515 -4.66 14.34 5.67
C GLN A 515 -4.35 15.20 4.45
N ARG A 516 -5.37 15.72 3.76
CA ARG A 516 -5.18 16.63 2.63
C ARG A 516 -4.50 17.93 3.05
N PHE A 517 -4.95 18.58 4.12
CA PHE A 517 -4.39 19.86 4.56
C PHE A 517 -2.95 19.70 5.11
N GLU A 518 -2.70 18.65 5.89
CA GLU A 518 -1.38 18.33 6.45
C GLU A 518 -0.41 17.95 5.33
N GLY A 519 -0.79 17.08 4.40
CA GLY A 519 0.06 16.71 3.26
C GLY A 519 0.46 17.92 2.40
N TRP A 520 -0.45 18.87 2.16
CA TRP A 520 -0.09 20.12 1.47
C TRP A 520 0.80 21.04 2.30
N THR A 521 0.66 21.03 3.62
CA THR A 521 1.54 21.77 4.53
C THR A 521 2.95 21.18 4.51
N ASP A 522 3.08 19.86 4.49
CA ASP A 522 4.36 19.15 4.44
C ASP A 522 5.07 19.40 3.12
N VAL A 523 4.37 19.28 1.99
CA VAL A 523 4.89 19.66 0.66
C VAL A 523 5.35 21.13 0.64
N ALA A 524 4.61 22.04 1.27
CA ALA A 524 5.01 23.45 1.33
C ALA A 524 6.28 23.68 2.15
N ILE A 525 6.55 22.87 3.17
CA ILE A 525 7.73 23.01 4.03
C ILE A 525 9.01 22.58 3.29
N THR A 526 8.92 21.60 2.40
CA THR A 526 10.07 21.09 1.63
C THR A 526 10.48 22.02 0.48
N ILE A 527 9.58 22.87 0.01
CA ILE A 527 9.79 23.71 -1.18
C ILE A 527 10.32 25.10 -0.82
N THR A 528 11.36 25.55 -1.55
CA THR A 528 11.87 26.92 -1.44
C THR A 528 10.77 27.95 -1.72
N GLY A 529 10.49 28.82 -0.75
CA GLY A 529 9.44 29.83 -0.82
C GLY A 529 8.09 29.38 -0.24
N GLY A 530 7.92 28.09 0.07
CA GLY A 530 6.67 27.56 0.61
C GLY A 530 6.32 28.10 2.00
N HIS A 531 7.30 28.44 2.84
CA HIS A 531 7.03 29.18 4.09
C HIS A 531 6.31 30.52 3.86
N GLY A 532 6.59 31.21 2.74
CA GLY A 532 5.87 32.43 2.37
C GLY A 532 4.40 32.16 2.07
N VAL A 533 4.14 31.08 1.31
CA VAL A 533 2.78 30.59 1.02
C VAL A 533 2.05 30.24 2.32
N LEU A 534 2.68 29.48 3.22
CA LEU A 534 2.05 29.10 4.50
C LEU A 534 1.66 30.32 5.35
N ILE A 535 2.45 31.40 5.33
CA ILE A 535 2.12 32.65 6.04
C ILE A 535 0.93 33.35 5.39
N ASN A 536 0.83 33.36 4.05
CA ASN A 536 -0.33 33.91 3.34
C ASN A 536 -1.59 33.10 3.64
N VAL A 537 -1.49 31.77 3.53
CA VAL A 537 -2.56 30.83 3.87
C VAL A 537 -3.03 31.05 5.30
N PHE A 538 -2.11 31.15 6.25
CA PHE A 538 -2.44 31.45 7.65
C PHE A 538 -3.25 32.75 7.82
N LYS A 539 -2.86 33.84 7.14
CA LYS A 539 -3.58 35.13 7.25
C LYS A 539 -5.01 35.01 6.74
N GLU A 540 -5.17 34.43 5.56
CA GLU A 540 -6.48 34.25 4.92
C GLU A 540 -7.37 33.24 5.66
N VAL A 541 -6.82 32.12 6.16
CA VAL A 541 -7.55 31.16 7.00
C VAL A 541 -8.06 31.83 8.27
N ILE A 542 -7.25 32.67 8.91
CA ILE A 542 -7.64 33.42 10.11
C ILE A 542 -8.69 34.50 9.80
N GLU A 543 -8.68 35.09 8.60
CA GLU A 543 -9.72 36.02 8.15
C GLU A 543 -11.04 35.28 7.90
N LEU A 544 -10.95 34.13 7.24
CA LEU A 544 -12.07 33.28 6.88
C LEU A 544 -12.75 32.62 8.11
N MET A 545 -11.96 32.22 9.11
CA MET A 545 -12.38 31.56 10.34
C MET A 545 -11.71 32.19 11.57
N PRO A 546 -12.20 33.35 12.04
CA PRO A 546 -11.54 34.09 13.13
C PRO A 546 -11.47 33.35 14.47
N PHE A 547 -12.35 32.37 14.69
CA PHE A 547 -12.41 31.59 15.92
C PHE A 547 -11.15 30.74 16.13
N LEU A 548 -10.42 30.39 15.06
CA LEU A 548 -9.12 29.72 15.14
C LEU A 548 -8.09 30.52 15.96
N ARG A 549 -8.33 31.81 16.22
CA ARG A 549 -7.48 32.61 17.13
C ARG A 549 -7.58 32.17 18.60
N ALA A 550 -8.64 31.48 19.00
CA ALA A 550 -8.90 31.08 20.39
C ALA A 550 -9.04 29.54 20.47
N ASN A 551 -8.07 28.86 21.10
CA ASN A 551 -8.05 27.39 21.13
C ASN A 551 -9.24 26.80 21.89
N ASP A 552 -9.64 27.43 22.99
CA ASP A 552 -10.78 27.05 23.81
C ASP A 552 -12.11 27.12 23.04
N VAL A 553 -12.23 28.05 22.08
CA VAL A 553 -13.40 28.10 21.19
C VAL A 553 -13.40 26.90 20.23
N VAL A 554 -12.23 26.52 19.71
CA VAL A 554 -12.10 25.35 18.83
C VAL A 554 -12.38 24.07 19.60
N GLU A 555 -11.81 23.90 20.80
CA GLU A 555 -12.03 22.76 21.69
C GLU A 555 -13.52 22.58 22.00
N GLU A 556 -14.24 23.67 22.32
CA GLU A 556 -15.69 23.60 22.54
C GLU A 556 -16.45 23.21 21.27
N MET A 557 -16.11 23.78 20.10
CA MET A 557 -16.72 23.40 18.82
C MET A 557 -16.47 21.92 18.48
N VAL A 558 -15.25 21.41 18.70
CA VAL A 558 -14.91 19.99 18.52
C VAL A 558 -15.70 19.13 19.51
N GLY A 559 -15.82 19.55 20.77
CA GLY A 559 -16.63 18.86 21.78
C GLY A 559 -18.08 18.65 21.31
N ARG A 560 -18.71 19.68 20.73
CA ARG A 560 -20.09 19.55 20.19
C ARG A 560 -20.20 18.63 18.97
N LEU A 561 -19.13 18.48 18.20
CA LEU A 561 -19.10 17.62 17.02
C LEU A 561 -18.73 16.17 17.37
N ALA A 562 -17.87 15.97 18.38
CA ALA A 562 -17.37 14.66 18.81
C ALA A 562 -18.47 13.73 19.31
N ASP A 563 -19.58 14.30 19.80
CA ASP A 563 -20.79 13.54 20.14
C ASP A 563 -21.45 12.86 18.92
N ARG A 564 -20.98 13.14 17.69
CA ARG A 564 -21.53 12.61 16.44
C ARG A 564 -20.44 11.90 15.63
N PRO A 565 -20.42 10.55 15.59
CA PRO A 565 -19.45 9.79 14.80
C PRO A 565 -19.39 10.21 13.33
N SER A 566 -20.55 10.52 12.74
CA SER A 566 -20.70 11.04 11.37
C SER A 566 -19.95 12.34 11.08
N LYS A 567 -19.41 13.03 12.10
CA LYS A 567 -18.72 14.32 11.99
C LYS A 567 -17.25 14.27 12.36
N HIS A 568 -16.69 13.10 12.64
CA HIS A 568 -15.27 12.96 12.99
C HIS A 568 -14.33 13.58 11.94
N TYR A 569 -14.59 13.36 10.64
CA TYR A 569 -13.80 13.97 9.56
C TYR A 569 -13.76 15.51 9.60
N VAL A 570 -14.79 16.15 10.17
CA VAL A 570 -14.86 17.61 10.37
C VAL A 570 -14.04 18.01 11.58
N CYS A 571 -14.10 17.24 12.68
CA CYS A 571 -13.24 17.42 13.85
C CYS A 571 -11.78 17.35 13.45
N ASP A 572 -11.38 16.30 12.74
CA ASP A 572 -10.00 16.07 12.29
C ASP A 572 -9.50 17.25 11.44
N GLY A 573 -10.32 17.71 10.49
CA GLY A 573 -9.99 18.86 9.64
C GLY A 573 -9.88 20.17 10.44
N LEU A 574 -10.75 20.38 11.43
CA LEU A 574 -10.71 21.56 12.30
C LEU A 574 -9.48 21.53 13.22
N ASP A 575 -9.12 20.37 13.75
CA ASP A 575 -7.93 20.16 14.57
C ASP A 575 -6.65 20.42 13.78
N ALA A 576 -6.57 19.91 12.54
CA ALA A 576 -5.45 20.17 11.63
C ALA A 576 -5.26 21.68 11.39
N LEU A 577 -6.35 22.41 11.12
CA LEU A 577 -6.31 23.87 10.96
C LEU A 577 -5.90 24.57 12.26
N SER A 578 -6.45 24.17 13.41
CA SER A 578 -6.11 24.75 14.71
C SER A 578 -4.62 24.59 15.01
N HIS A 579 -4.10 23.37 14.84
CA HIS A 579 -2.70 23.03 15.00
C HIS A 579 -1.82 23.86 14.06
N PHE A 580 -2.15 23.92 12.77
CA PHE A 580 -1.47 24.75 11.79
C PHE A 580 -1.43 26.23 12.23
N THR A 581 -2.57 26.83 12.60
CA THR A 581 -2.60 28.24 13.00
C THR A 581 -1.81 28.50 14.27
N LYS A 582 -1.77 27.56 15.22
CA LYS A 582 -0.95 27.62 16.44
C LYS A 582 0.53 27.59 16.09
N GLN A 583 0.95 26.68 15.21
CA GLN A 583 2.33 26.59 14.73
C GLN A 583 2.77 27.87 14.00
N GLN A 584 1.96 28.39 13.07
CA GLN A 584 2.29 29.60 12.31
C GLN A 584 2.39 30.84 13.21
N ARG A 585 1.49 30.98 14.20
CA ARG A 585 1.59 32.04 15.22
C ARG A 585 2.90 31.97 16.00
N LYS A 586 3.28 30.78 16.48
CA LYS A 586 4.54 30.56 17.19
C LYS A 586 5.74 30.95 16.32
N LYS A 587 5.75 30.54 15.04
CA LYS A 587 6.79 30.89 14.06
C LYS A 587 6.90 32.41 13.84
N ILE A 588 5.78 33.11 13.65
CA ILE A 588 5.76 34.57 13.46
C ILE A 588 6.27 35.31 14.71
N ILE A 589 5.84 34.90 15.91
CA ILE A 589 6.30 35.51 17.18
C ILE A 589 7.81 35.30 17.35
N ASN A 590 8.29 34.08 17.10
CA ASN A 590 9.72 33.76 17.19
C ASN A 590 10.54 34.59 16.20
N LEU A 591 10.08 34.74 14.95
CA LEU A 591 10.75 35.56 13.94
C LEU A 591 10.82 37.03 14.38
N ARG A 592 9.72 37.59 14.91
CA ARG A 592 9.67 38.96 15.41
C ARG A 592 10.58 39.16 16.62
N ASN A 593 10.65 38.19 17.52
CA ASN A 593 11.53 38.21 18.68
C ASN A 593 13.01 38.14 18.27
N SER A 594 13.34 37.28 17.31
CA SER A 594 14.68 37.19 16.73
C SER A 594 15.10 38.49 16.04
N GLN A 595 14.22 39.10 15.23
CA GLN A 595 14.47 40.41 14.60
C GLN A 595 14.69 41.52 15.63
N ARG A 596 13.90 41.55 16.71
CA ARG A 596 14.08 42.52 17.82
C ARG A 596 15.43 42.32 18.52
N ARG A 597 15.85 41.07 18.76
CA ARG A 597 17.16 40.75 19.34
C ARG A 597 18.31 41.17 18.43
N SER A 598 18.21 40.92 17.12
CA SER A 598 19.23 41.33 16.15
C SER A 598 19.31 42.86 15.97
N ALA A 599 18.19 43.58 16.08
CA ALA A 599 18.19 45.04 16.05
C ALA A 599 18.81 45.64 17.33
N ALA A 600 18.51 45.05 18.48
CA ALA A 600 19.10 45.45 19.76
C ALA A 600 20.62 45.19 19.81
N SER A 601 21.09 44.06 19.28
CA SER A 601 22.53 43.74 19.24
C SER A 601 23.31 44.67 18.28
N LYS A 602 22.76 45.00 17.11
CA LYS A 602 23.35 46.00 16.20
C LYS A 602 23.44 47.39 16.82
N THR A 603 22.44 47.77 17.61
CA THR A 603 22.43 49.07 18.30
C THR A 603 23.49 49.09 19.42
N ALA A 604 23.61 48.01 20.21
CA ALA A 604 24.62 47.90 21.26
C ALA A 604 26.06 47.93 20.73
N GLN A 605 26.33 47.30 19.58
CA GLN A 605 27.65 47.29 18.93
C GLN A 605 28.06 48.64 18.33
N SER A 606 27.08 49.50 18.00
CA SER A 606 27.33 50.86 17.49
C SER A 606 27.66 51.88 18.59
N THR A 607 27.26 51.61 19.84
CA THR A 607 27.52 52.48 21.00
C THR A 607 28.84 52.19 21.73
N SER A 608 29.55 51.11 21.42
CA SER A 608 30.86 50.78 22.01
C SER A 608 32.07 51.32 21.23
N GLY A 609 31.85 52.09 20.16
CA GLY A 609 32.91 52.61 19.29
C GLY A 609 33.46 54.01 19.61
N SER A 610 32.98 54.67 20.67
CA SER A 610 33.36 56.06 20.95
C SER A 610 33.45 56.36 22.45
N SER A 611 34.51 55.87 23.09
CA SER A 611 35.07 56.50 24.29
C SER A 611 36.57 56.20 24.39
N ALA A 612 37.33 57.28 24.30
CA ALA A 612 38.77 57.35 24.22
C ALA A 612 39.45 57.41 25.62
N THR A 613 40.70 56.96 25.67
CA THR A 613 41.85 57.53 26.42
C THR A 613 41.84 57.65 27.96
N GLY A 614 42.47 56.66 28.63
CA GLY A 614 43.47 56.76 29.74
C GLY A 614 43.01 57.07 31.19
N PRO A 615 43.90 57.03 32.21
CA PRO A 615 45.00 56.09 32.52
C PRO A 615 44.95 55.49 33.97
N SER A 616 45.76 54.45 34.20
CA SER A 616 46.40 53.94 35.44
C SER A 616 45.77 54.18 36.84
N SER A 617 45.48 53.10 37.57
CA SER A 617 46.08 52.87 38.90
C SER A 617 45.88 51.44 39.40
N SER A 618 46.94 50.96 40.03
CA SER A 618 47.20 49.70 40.72
C SER A 618 46.25 49.40 41.88
N THR A 619 45.87 48.14 42.10
CA THR A 619 46.35 47.33 43.26
C THR A 619 45.76 45.91 43.25
N THR A 620 46.67 44.95 43.38
CA THR A 620 46.54 43.54 43.80
C THR A 620 45.93 43.43 45.21
N PRO A 621 45.27 42.30 45.62
CA PRO A 621 46.00 41.08 45.98
C PRO A 621 45.32 39.71 45.66
N LEU A 622 46.17 38.74 45.34
CA LEU A 622 46.02 37.27 45.45
C LEU A 622 46.83 36.82 46.70
N PRO A 623 46.85 35.54 47.14
CA PRO A 623 46.02 34.35 46.84
C PRO A 623 45.67 33.47 48.07
N ALA A 624 44.90 32.39 47.87
CA ALA A 624 45.26 31.05 48.40
C ALA A 624 44.53 29.91 47.66
N PRO A 625 45.12 28.69 47.58
CA PRO A 625 44.84 27.70 46.54
C PRO A 625 44.12 26.43 47.04
N SER A 626 43.58 25.63 46.13
CA SER A 626 43.24 24.22 46.37
C SER A 626 43.32 23.40 45.06
N PRO A 627 43.59 22.08 45.14
CA PRO A 627 44.30 21.30 44.12
C PRO A 627 43.38 20.51 43.17
N GLY A 628 43.96 20.08 42.03
CA GLY A 628 43.29 19.46 40.86
C GLY A 628 42.71 18.05 41.05
N PRO A 629 42.38 17.32 39.97
CA PRO A 629 43.43 16.76 39.10
C PRO A 629 43.17 16.68 37.57
N ASN A 630 44.30 16.59 36.87
CA ASN A 630 44.70 16.07 35.55
C ASN A 630 43.75 15.85 34.34
N PRO A 631 44.28 16.12 33.11
CA PRO A 631 43.68 15.78 31.82
C PRO A 631 44.27 14.49 31.21
N TYR A 632 43.44 13.74 30.49
CA TYR A 632 43.87 12.86 29.39
C TYR A 632 43.33 13.45 28.09
N HIS A 633 44.24 13.91 27.23
CA HIS A 633 43.96 14.33 25.87
C HIS A 633 44.64 13.30 24.96
N VAL A 634 43.85 12.52 24.23
CA VAL A 634 44.31 11.70 23.10
C VAL A 634 43.93 12.47 21.83
N GLY A 635 44.91 12.69 20.97
CA GLY A 635 44.73 13.36 19.69
C GLY A 635 44.39 12.38 18.57
N LEU A 636 43.71 12.90 17.55
CA LEU A 636 43.66 12.39 16.18
C LEU A 636 43.40 13.63 15.30
N ALA A 637 44.44 14.18 14.66
CA ALA A 637 44.89 13.85 13.31
C ALA A 637 43.85 14.21 12.24
N GLY A 638 43.97 15.45 11.74
CA GLY A 638 43.31 15.89 10.53
C GLY A 638 44.01 15.39 9.28
N PHE A 639 43.22 15.16 8.22
CA PHE A 639 43.67 15.10 6.84
C PHE A 639 42.72 15.91 5.94
N PRO A 640 43.20 16.37 4.77
CA PRO A 640 42.76 17.61 4.15
C PRO A 640 41.67 17.43 3.10
N PHE A 641 40.97 18.54 2.91
CA PHE A 641 40.04 18.86 1.84
C PHE A 641 40.78 18.88 0.48
N VAL A 642 40.32 18.09 -0.49
CA VAL A 642 40.75 18.13 -1.89
C VAL A 642 39.62 18.74 -2.73
N PRO A 643 39.86 19.82 -3.50
CA PRO A 643 38.89 20.33 -4.46
C PRO A 643 39.10 19.69 -5.84
N SER A 644 38.05 19.05 -6.37
CA SER A 644 38.04 18.53 -7.74
C SER A 644 37.35 19.49 -8.71
N GLU A 645 38.14 19.90 -9.69
CA GLU A 645 37.86 19.94 -11.12
C GLU A 645 36.86 20.94 -11.72
N VAL A 646 37.51 21.93 -12.35
CA VAL A 646 37.17 22.77 -13.49
C VAL A 646 36.44 22.01 -14.61
N PHE A 647 35.24 22.48 -14.97
CA PHE A 647 34.61 22.20 -16.26
C PHE A 647 35.14 23.16 -17.34
N PRO A 648 35.44 22.68 -18.58
CA PRO A 648 35.85 23.55 -19.68
C PRO A 648 34.63 24.18 -20.40
N GLN A 649 34.83 25.41 -20.88
CA GLN A 649 33.93 26.10 -21.80
C GLN A 649 33.84 25.36 -23.15
N PRO A 650 32.68 25.36 -23.83
CA PRO A 650 32.61 25.06 -25.25
C PRO A 650 32.93 26.32 -26.07
N GLY A 651 33.98 26.21 -26.88
CA GLY A 651 34.35 27.17 -27.92
C GLY A 651 33.49 27.06 -29.17
N ASN A 652 33.28 28.21 -29.81
CA ASN A 652 32.72 28.39 -31.14
C ASN A 652 33.67 27.86 -32.25
N SER A 653 33.11 27.15 -33.24
CA SER A 653 33.48 27.18 -34.68
C SER A 653 32.54 26.22 -35.43
N LEU A 654 31.57 26.67 -36.26
CA LEU A 654 31.65 27.07 -37.68
C LEU A 654 32.23 26.01 -38.65
N GLU A 655 31.43 25.74 -39.71
CA GLU A 655 31.77 25.18 -41.04
C GLU A 655 32.09 23.66 -41.08
N ASP A 656 31.71 22.83 -42.07
CA ASP A 656 30.93 22.93 -43.31
C ASP A 656 30.74 21.49 -43.87
N VAL A 657 29.73 21.29 -44.73
CA VAL A 657 29.68 20.42 -45.95
C VAL A 657 30.03 18.91 -45.78
N ASP A 658 29.12 17.95 -46.01
CA ASP A 658 28.57 17.45 -47.29
C ASP A 658 27.38 16.51 -47.02
#